data_AF-A0A398A3J0-F1
#
_entry.id   AF-A0A398A3J0-F1
#
_cell.length_a   1.000
_cell.length_b   1.000
_cell.length_c   1.000
_cell.angle_alpha   90.00
_cell.angle_beta   90.00
_cell.angle_gamma   90.00
#
_symmetry.space_group_name_H-M   'P 1'
#
loop_
_entity.id
_entity.type
_entity.pdbx_description
1 polymer ?
#
loop_
_entity_poly.entity_id
_entity_poly.type
_entity_poly.pdbx_seq_one_letter_code
_entity_poly.pdbx_strand_id
1 'polypeptide(L)'
;MADPSQASFWMQANALLRKNLTYQRKHIWTNVRLILVPLFLCLILLAIQHVLDALMKGVSDMTGDCKSNADLSGGMCPIPNPPLLPPMLQIPQHELRSVKTDFLPYKDLPDKSCRGTMGGSCPVTILMTGEKQPLGKAISANIFATSFAVNSSDLLPTLANNILGSPIAAAKDNYADPGLAPGLPIYNIQPLCTANSTWPLSLEKIQTEVKCVQGLCLWRNNSADVNNELFKGSYRGNPAGITNEIAAAYDLMNTDKKNFNVTIWYNSTYKDEFSTGPVKLVRVPRSINQISNAYLKFLKGPGLRILFEFVKEVPKHATRFNTDIASLLGPLFFTWVVLLLFPVILTSLVYEKQERLRIIMKMHGLGDGPYWLISYAYFLTISVLYVASLVIFGSVIGLKYFRLNSYSIQFVFYFIYLNLQIAIGFLVSSIFSKVKTVTVVAYILVYGTGLLGSFLFQTMLENQSFPEEWIVALELYPGFSLYRGLYEFSQYASRGNGMKWQDLSDSGMGEVLCIMSIEWFLALIIAFYIDQVFSSGKHPFFFLNLFKKSSSIPSKPTMQRVDSKKVSIDMGKIDVSQEREKVQQLRNEGSAGHAILCDNLKKVYPGRDGNPPKMAVRGLYLDVPSGECFGMLGPNGAGKTSFISMMTGLLKPSSGTALVQGLDICKDMNKVYTSMGVCPQHDLLWETLTGREHLLFYGRLKNIKGSALTQVYISAAPC
;
A
#
# COMPACT_ATOMS: atom_id res chain seq x y z
N MET A 1 -50.51 29.41 5.02
CA MET A 1 -50.48 28.20 5.89
C MET A 1 -49.63 27.16 5.20
N ALA A 2 -48.53 26.72 5.83
CA ALA A 2 -47.71 25.64 5.29
C ALA A 2 -48.46 24.32 5.45
N ASP A 3 -48.52 23.52 4.39
CA ASP A 3 -49.10 22.19 4.42
C ASP A 3 -48.27 21.31 5.37
N PRO A 4 -48.84 20.70 6.42
CA PRO A 4 -48.09 19.94 7.44
C PRO A 4 -47.48 18.63 6.91
N SER A 5 -47.62 18.36 5.60
CA SER A 5 -47.03 17.22 4.93
C SER A 5 -45.50 17.35 4.81
N GLN A 6 -44.79 16.28 5.19
CA GLN A 6 -43.34 16.20 5.10
C GLN A 6 -42.86 16.47 3.66
N ALA A 7 -41.85 17.34 3.49
CA ALA A 7 -41.27 17.60 2.18
C ALA A 7 -40.77 16.29 1.55
N SER A 8 -41.07 16.07 0.26
CA SER A 8 -40.66 14.85 -0.45
C SER A 8 -39.13 14.72 -0.51
N PHE A 9 -38.63 13.49 -0.63
CA PHE A 9 -37.20 13.19 -0.77
C PHE A 9 -36.51 14.10 -1.81
N TRP A 10 -37.11 14.22 -3.00
CA TRP A 10 -36.60 15.04 -4.10
C TRP A 10 -36.59 16.54 -3.78
N MET A 11 -37.55 17.02 -3.00
CA MET A 11 -37.60 18.43 -2.60
C MET A 11 -36.52 18.77 -1.59
N GLN A 12 -36.33 17.91 -0.58
CA GLN A 12 -35.22 18.00 0.35
C GLN A 12 -33.89 17.92 -0.41
N ALA A 13 -33.83 17.05 -1.42
CA ALA A 13 -32.63 16.89 -2.21
C ALA A 13 -32.26 18.12 -3.05
N ASN A 14 -33.25 18.69 -3.73
CA ASN A 14 -33.09 19.92 -4.48
C ASN A 14 -32.71 21.11 -3.58
N ALA A 15 -33.26 21.20 -2.36
CA ALA A 15 -32.92 22.25 -1.40
C ALA A 15 -31.43 22.20 -1.01
N LEU A 16 -30.92 21.00 -0.69
CA LEU A 16 -29.53 20.78 -0.29
C LEU A 16 -28.56 20.90 -1.47
N LEU A 17 -28.97 20.47 -2.67
CA LEU A 17 -28.20 20.68 -3.90
C LEU A 17 -28.04 22.16 -4.20
N ARG A 18 -29.10 22.97 -4.08
CA ARG A 18 -29.03 24.43 -4.25
C ARG A 18 -28.16 25.11 -3.19
N LYS A 19 -28.20 24.62 -1.95
CA LYS A 19 -27.27 25.07 -0.88
C LYS A 19 -25.82 24.84 -1.33
N ASN A 20 -25.49 23.62 -1.74
CA ASN A 20 -24.14 23.25 -2.19
C ASN A 20 -23.71 24.08 -3.41
N LEU A 21 -24.61 24.30 -4.38
CA LEU A 21 -24.33 25.11 -5.57
C LEU A 21 -24.08 26.58 -5.22
N THR A 22 -24.81 27.11 -4.24
CA THR A 22 -24.63 28.49 -3.75
C THR A 22 -23.29 28.66 -3.03
N TYR A 23 -22.93 27.69 -2.18
CA TYR A 23 -21.62 27.59 -1.55
C TYR A 23 -20.49 27.58 -2.60
N GLN A 24 -20.62 26.73 -3.63
CA GLN A 24 -19.66 26.63 -4.73
C GLN A 24 -19.53 27.93 -5.53
N ARG A 25 -20.65 28.60 -5.81
CA ARG A 25 -20.65 29.89 -6.53
C ARG A 25 -19.91 30.99 -5.76
N LYS A 26 -20.03 31.02 -4.42
CA LYS A 26 -19.31 32.00 -3.59
C LYS A 26 -17.83 31.67 -3.43
N HIS A 27 -17.48 30.38 -3.43
CA HIS A 27 -16.11 29.91 -3.37
C HIS A 27 -15.53 29.58 -4.74
N ILE A 28 -15.98 30.27 -5.80
CA ILE A 28 -15.56 29.98 -7.18
C ILE A 28 -14.05 30.11 -7.34
N TRP A 29 -13.40 31.06 -6.68
CA TRP A 29 -11.95 31.22 -6.68
C TRP A 29 -11.23 30.06 -5.98
N THR A 30 -11.80 29.51 -4.92
CA THR A 30 -11.27 28.31 -4.26
C THR A 30 -11.39 27.11 -5.17
N ASN A 31 -12.50 26.96 -5.89
CA ASN A 31 -12.70 25.88 -6.85
C ASN A 31 -11.78 26.00 -8.06
N VAL A 32 -11.61 27.21 -8.58
CA VAL A 32 -10.65 27.51 -9.65
C VAL A 32 -9.24 27.17 -9.19
N ARG A 33 -8.85 27.55 -7.97
CA ARG A 33 -7.56 27.13 -7.39
C ARG A 33 -7.44 25.61 -7.30
N LEU A 34 -8.49 24.92 -6.87
CA LEU A 34 -8.49 23.45 -6.75
C LEU A 34 -8.29 22.76 -8.11
N ILE A 35 -8.82 23.32 -9.20
CA ILE A 35 -8.62 22.84 -10.58
C ILE A 35 -7.25 23.27 -11.16
N LEU A 36 -6.74 24.44 -10.76
CA LEU A 36 -5.42 24.93 -11.18
C LEU A 36 -4.25 24.23 -10.48
N VAL A 37 -4.47 23.63 -9.30
CA VAL A 37 -3.42 22.89 -8.58
C VAL A 37 -2.87 21.72 -9.42
N PRO A 38 -3.69 20.82 -9.99
CA PRO A 38 -3.23 19.80 -10.94
C PRO A 38 -2.45 20.37 -12.12
N LEU A 39 -2.91 21.48 -12.71
CA LEU A 39 -2.21 22.15 -13.80
C LEU A 39 -0.82 22.63 -13.36
N PHE A 40 -0.73 23.35 -12.24
CA PHE A 40 0.54 23.84 -11.70
C PHE A 40 1.51 22.70 -11.37
N LEU A 41 0.99 21.60 -10.81
CA LEU A 41 1.74 20.39 -10.51
C LEU A 41 2.28 19.72 -11.78
N CYS A 42 1.47 19.58 -12.83
CA CYS A 42 1.93 19.06 -14.12
C CYS A 42 2.95 20.00 -14.79
N LEU A 43 2.80 21.32 -14.65
CA LEU A 43 3.78 22.30 -15.15
C LEU A 43 5.12 22.20 -14.41
N ILE A 44 5.11 21.97 -13.09
CA ILE A 44 6.33 21.70 -12.31
C ILE A 44 7.01 20.44 -12.83
N LEU A 45 6.27 19.34 -13.03
CA LEU A 45 6.84 18.11 -13.57
C LEU A 45 7.47 18.34 -14.95
N LEU A 46 6.81 19.09 -15.82
CA LEU A 46 7.35 19.43 -17.15
C LEU A 46 8.61 20.32 -17.04
N ALA A 47 8.63 21.29 -16.12
CA ALA A 47 9.81 22.11 -15.89
C ALA A 47 10.99 21.27 -15.39
N ILE A 48 10.75 20.34 -14.45
CA ILE A 48 11.76 19.39 -13.97
C ILE A 48 12.25 18.50 -15.12
N GLN A 49 11.34 18.00 -15.96
CA GLN A 49 11.70 17.22 -17.14
C GLN A 49 12.59 18.01 -18.09
N HIS A 50 12.24 19.26 -18.41
CA HIS A 50 13.06 20.12 -19.27
C HIS A 50 14.45 20.39 -18.71
N VAL A 51 14.55 20.66 -17.41
CA VAL A 51 15.86 20.86 -16.74
C VAL A 51 16.70 19.58 -16.84
N LEU A 52 16.09 18.42 -16.61
CA LEU A 52 16.79 17.15 -16.69
C LEU A 52 17.18 16.79 -18.12
N ASP A 53 16.31 17.01 -19.10
CA ASP A 53 16.60 16.80 -20.51
C ASP A 53 17.77 17.71 -20.96
N ALA A 54 17.85 18.94 -20.44
CA ALA A 54 18.96 19.86 -20.68
C ALA A 54 20.27 19.35 -20.04
N LEU A 55 20.22 18.84 -18.81
CA LEU A 55 21.37 18.22 -18.15
C LEU A 55 21.83 16.95 -18.88
N MET A 56 20.87 16.12 -19.34
CA MET A 56 21.13 14.86 -20.01
C MET A 56 21.59 15.04 -21.46
N LYS A 57 21.24 16.15 -22.12
CA LYS A 57 21.78 16.49 -23.44
C LYS A 57 23.31 16.52 -23.43
N GLY A 58 23.90 17.08 -22.37
CA GLY A 58 25.36 17.09 -22.17
C GLY A 58 25.98 15.70 -22.02
N VAL A 59 25.23 14.73 -21.49
CA VAL A 59 25.66 13.31 -21.39
C VAL A 59 25.45 12.58 -22.72
N SER A 60 24.36 12.88 -23.46
CA SER A 60 24.10 12.27 -24.76
C SER A 60 25.09 12.69 -25.84
N ASP A 61 25.64 13.91 -25.79
CA ASP A 61 26.73 14.32 -26.69
C ASP A 61 28.02 13.51 -26.43
N MET A 62 28.25 13.02 -25.20
CA MET A 62 29.32 12.04 -24.93
C MET A 62 29.00 10.64 -25.47
N THR A 63 27.72 10.29 -25.70
CA THR A 63 27.32 8.98 -26.27
C THR A 63 27.32 8.92 -27.80
N GLY A 64 27.44 10.06 -28.49
CA GLY A 64 27.61 10.11 -29.95
C GLY A 64 28.89 9.41 -30.43
N ASP A 65 29.82 9.17 -29.51
CA ASP A 65 31.13 8.57 -29.78
C ASP A 65 31.22 7.09 -29.36
N CYS A 66 30.11 6.33 -29.45
CA CYS A 66 30.12 4.85 -29.31
C CYS A 66 31.07 4.15 -30.32
N LYS A 67 31.74 4.88 -31.22
CA LYS A 67 32.76 4.37 -32.15
C LYS A 67 34.19 4.46 -31.60
N SER A 68 34.51 5.36 -30.67
CA SER A 68 35.91 5.64 -30.28
C SER A 68 36.33 5.00 -28.96
N ASN A 69 35.42 4.83 -27.99
CA ASN A 69 35.75 4.33 -26.65
C ASN A 69 35.04 3.01 -26.34
N ALA A 70 35.73 1.90 -26.62
CA ALA A 70 35.26 0.54 -26.29
C ALA A 70 35.09 0.31 -24.77
N ASP A 71 35.69 1.15 -23.93
CA ASP A 71 35.63 1.05 -22.47
C ASP A 71 34.33 1.61 -21.86
N LEU A 72 33.50 2.30 -22.66
CA LEU A 72 32.14 2.70 -22.26
C LEU A 72 31.08 1.62 -22.56
N SER A 73 31.50 0.36 -22.77
CA SER A 73 30.62 -0.80 -23.03
C SER A 73 29.79 -1.27 -21.84
N GLY A 74 29.45 -0.37 -20.92
CA GLY A 74 28.64 -0.60 -19.74
C GLY A 74 27.29 0.10 -19.82
N GLY A 75 26.50 -0.15 -20.87
CA GLY A 75 25.04 -0.14 -20.71
C GLY A 75 24.18 0.66 -21.69
N MET A 76 24.70 1.64 -22.45
CA MET A 76 23.85 2.54 -23.27
C MET A 76 23.92 2.32 -24.79
N CYS A 77 25.05 1.87 -25.34
CA CYS A 77 25.20 1.67 -26.78
C CYS A 77 24.47 0.39 -27.27
N PRO A 78 24.01 0.36 -28.53
CA PRO A 78 23.44 -0.85 -29.12
C PRO A 78 24.54 -1.92 -29.33
N ILE A 79 24.23 -3.17 -29.00
CA ILE A 79 25.08 -4.34 -29.25
C ILE A 79 24.30 -5.29 -30.17
N PRO A 80 24.32 -5.04 -31.50
CA PRO A 80 23.56 -5.85 -32.45
C PRO A 80 24.13 -7.27 -32.57
N ASN A 81 25.44 -7.43 -32.40
CA ASN A 81 26.13 -8.72 -32.41
C ASN A 81 26.94 -8.87 -31.10
N PRO A 82 26.37 -9.51 -30.07
CA PRO A 82 27.11 -9.81 -28.84
C PRO A 82 28.34 -10.69 -29.12
N PRO A 83 29.45 -10.51 -28.39
CA PRO A 83 30.66 -11.30 -28.58
C PRO A 83 30.43 -12.77 -28.20
N LEU A 84 31.20 -13.66 -28.82
CA LEU A 84 31.23 -15.09 -28.49
C LEU A 84 32.23 -15.30 -27.36
N LEU A 85 31.73 -15.50 -26.13
CA LEU A 85 32.59 -15.62 -24.96
C LEU A 85 32.92 -17.10 -24.68
N PRO A 86 34.19 -17.49 -24.50
CA PRO A 86 34.52 -18.86 -24.14
C PRO A 86 33.90 -19.22 -22.77
N PRO A 87 33.33 -20.41 -22.60
CA PRO A 87 32.71 -20.79 -21.34
C PRO A 87 33.79 -21.07 -20.29
N MET A 88 33.81 -20.26 -19.23
CA MET A 88 34.77 -20.37 -18.15
C MET A 88 34.15 -20.95 -16.88
N LEU A 89 34.95 -21.61 -16.06
CA LEU A 89 34.60 -22.04 -14.71
C LEU A 89 34.96 -20.93 -13.70
N GLN A 90 34.09 -20.67 -12.72
CA GLN A 90 34.46 -19.81 -11.59
C GLN A 90 35.45 -20.58 -10.70
N ILE A 91 36.67 -20.08 -10.56
CA ILE A 91 37.67 -20.66 -9.66
C ILE A 91 37.96 -19.68 -8.51
N PRO A 92 38.46 -20.17 -7.35
CA PRO A 92 38.94 -19.29 -6.30
C PRO A 92 40.22 -18.55 -6.69
N GLN A 93 40.39 -17.34 -6.15
CA GLN A 93 41.68 -16.66 -6.16
C GLN A 93 42.75 -17.52 -5.48
N HIS A 94 44.00 -17.40 -5.93
CA HIS A 94 45.12 -18.24 -5.48
C HIS A 94 45.28 -18.27 -3.94
N GLU A 95 45.08 -17.13 -3.28
CA GLU A 95 45.18 -16.97 -1.82
C GLU A 95 44.03 -17.65 -1.05
N LEU A 96 42.90 -17.91 -1.72
CA LEU A 96 41.68 -18.44 -1.12
C LEU A 96 41.48 -19.93 -1.41
N ARG A 97 42.27 -20.54 -2.31
CA ARG A 97 42.15 -21.97 -2.70
C ARG A 97 42.29 -22.90 -1.48
N SER A 98 41.43 -23.90 -1.37
CA SER A 98 41.40 -24.84 -0.23
C SER A 98 42.77 -25.46 0.10
N VAL A 99 43.18 -25.38 1.36
CA VAL A 99 44.39 -26.01 1.90
C VAL A 99 44.07 -26.71 3.21
N LYS A 100 44.98 -27.60 3.62
CA LYS A 100 44.91 -28.22 4.94
C LYS A 100 45.02 -27.16 6.03
N THR A 101 44.05 -27.16 6.95
CA THR A 101 43.96 -26.23 8.10
C THR A 101 43.46 -26.96 9.34
N ASP A 102 43.51 -26.31 10.50
CA ASP A 102 43.09 -26.91 11.77
C ASP A 102 41.59 -27.29 11.77
N PHE A 103 40.76 -26.52 11.04
CA PHE A 103 39.32 -26.78 10.93
C PHE A 103 38.93 -27.65 9.71
N LEU A 104 39.87 -27.87 8.77
CA LEU A 104 39.77 -28.82 7.64
C LEU A 104 41.02 -29.72 7.59
N PRO A 105 41.14 -30.72 8.49
CA PRO A 105 42.36 -31.51 8.64
C PRO A 105 42.45 -32.70 7.66
N TYR A 106 41.90 -32.57 6.46
CA TYR A 106 41.97 -33.62 5.45
C TYR A 106 43.41 -33.73 4.89
N LYS A 107 43.96 -34.96 4.88
CA LYS A 107 45.36 -35.21 4.47
C LYS A 107 45.59 -35.14 2.95
N ASP A 108 44.52 -35.21 2.17
CA ASP A 108 44.52 -35.14 0.70
C ASP A 108 44.41 -33.70 0.18
N LEU A 109 44.23 -32.72 1.06
CA LEU A 109 44.33 -31.30 0.74
C LEU A 109 45.80 -30.84 0.68
N PRO A 110 46.14 -29.87 -0.19
CA PRO A 110 47.49 -29.32 -0.28
C PRO A 110 47.89 -28.57 1.00
N ASP A 111 49.19 -28.49 1.26
CA ASP A 111 49.72 -27.73 2.39
C ASP A 111 49.56 -26.22 2.19
N LYS A 112 49.38 -25.49 3.29
CA LYS A 112 49.18 -24.02 3.30
C LYS A 112 50.29 -23.24 2.58
N SER A 113 51.50 -23.79 2.48
CA SER A 113 52.64 -23.20 1.77
C SER A 113 52.39 -22.98 0.27
N CYS A 114 51.46 -23.71 -0.36
CA CYS A 114 51.09 -23.53 -1.78
C CYS A 114 50.52 -22.12 -2.07
N ARG A 115 49.93 -21.46 -1.07
CA ARG A 115 49.37 -20.09 -1.21
C ARG A 115 50.45 -19.01 -1.24
N GLY A 116 51.65 -19.30 -0.71
CA GLY A 116 52.75 -18.32 -0.62
C GLY A 116 53.75 -18.37 -1.78
N THR A 117 53.63 -19.34 -2.68
CA THR A 117 54.57 -19.52 -3.80
C THR A 117 54.24 -18.50 -4.92
N MET A 118 55.16 -17.56 -5.17
CA MET A 118 55.10 -16.63 -6.31
C MET A 118 55.13 -17.43 -7.62
N GLY A 119 53.94 -17.76 -8.14
CA GLY A 119 53.78 -18.64 -9.30
C GLY A 119 52.43 -19.36 -9.40
N GLY A 120 51.56 -19.26 -8.40
CA GLY A 120 50.16 -19.73 -8.53
C GLY A 120 50.02 -21.26 -8.59
N SER A 121 50.95 -22.01 -8.00
CA SER A 121 51.00 -23.48 -8.05
C SER A 121 49.95 -24.18 -7.19
N CYS A 122 49.20 -23.46 -6.34
CA CYS A 122 48.22 -24.11 -5.47
C CYS A 122 47.06 -24.69 -6.30
N PRO A 123 46.73 -25.98 -6.17
CA PRO A 123 45.75 -26.62 -7.03
C PRO A 123 44.32 -26.12 -6.80
N VAL A 124 43.50 -26.23 -7.84
CA VAL A 124 42.06 -25.99 -7.79
C VAL A 124 41.35 -27.27 -7.39
N THR A 125 40.74 -27.28 -6.21
CA THR A 125 40.04 -28.45 -5.68
C THR A 125 38.59 -28.54 -6.19
N ILE A 126 38.20 -29.74 -6.61
CA ILE A 126 36.83 -30.15 -6.93
C ILE A 126 36.49 -31.35 -6.07
N LEU A 127 35.40 -31.30 -5.31
CA LEU A 127 34.95 -32.42 -4.51
C LEU A 127 34.03 -33.35 -5.30
N MET A 128 34.11 -34.65 -5.03
CA MET A 128 33.24 -35.66 -5.62
C MET A 128 32.75 -36.63 -4.56
N THR A 129 31.48 -37.03 -4.67
CA THR A 129 30.88 -38.07 -3.83
C THR A 129 29.93 -38.93 -4.67
N GLY A 130 29.59 -40.13 -4.19
CA GLY A 130 28.68 -41.04 -4.88
C GLY A 130 28.67 -42.43 -4.25
N GLU A 131 27.69 -43.25 -4.64
CA GLU A 131 27.47 -44.57 -4.04
C GLU A 131 28.63 -45.55 -4.33
N LYS A 132 29.17 -45.51 -5.55
CA LYS A 132 30.24 -46.41 -6.02
C LYS A 132 31.53 -45.63 -6.26
N GLN A 133 32.46 -45.71 -5.32
CA GLN A 133 33.78 -45.07 -5.44
C GLN A 133 34.55 -45.40 -6.74
N PRO A 134 34.55 -46.65 -7.27
CA PRO A 134 35.22 -46.94 -8.54
C PRO A 134 34.63 -46.19 -9.74
N LEU A 135 33.30 -46.03 -9.77
CA LEU A 135 32.60 -45.27 -10.81
C LEU A 135 32.98 -43.79 -10.72
N GLY A 136 32.92 -43.23 -9.52
CA GLY A 136 33.31 -41.84 -9.26
C GLY A 136 34.77 -41.54 -9.63
N LYS A 137 35.70 -42.44 -9.31
CA LYS A 137 37.12 -42.34 -9.72
C LYS A 137 37.32 -42.42 -11.23
N ALA A 138 36.55 -43.27 -11.92
CA ALA A 138 36.62 -43.37 -13.38
C ALA A 138 36.06 -42.11 -14.07
N ILE A 139 35.01 -41.51 -13.52
CA ILE A 139 34.46 -40.23 -14.00
C ILE A 139 35.44 -39.09 -13.67
N SER A 140 35.99 -39.03 -12.45
CA SER A 140 36.91 -37.97 -12.03
C SER A 140 38.18 -37.92 -12.89
N ALA A 141 38.70 -39.08 -13.29
CA ALA A 141 39.85 -39.17 -14.20
C ALA A 141 39.59 -38.56 -15.59
N ASN A 142 38.32 -38.47 -16.02
CA ASN A 142 37.91 -37.93 -17.31
C ASN A 142 37.51 -36.45 -17.27
N ILE A 143 37.53 -35.83 -16.08
CA ILE A 143 37.14 -34.43 -15.88
C ILE A 143 38.12 -33.49 -16.60
N PHE A 144 39.42 -33.60 -16.34
CA PHE A 144 40.42 -32.67 -16.88
C PHE A 144 41.02 -33.15 -18.21
N ALA A 145 41.39 -32.20 -19.07
CA ALA A 145 42.13 -32.51 -20.29
C ALA A 145 43.62 -32.72 -19.98
N THR A 146 44.25 -33.70 -20.63
CA THR A 146 45.66 -34.08 -20.39
C THR A 146 46.67 -33.27 -21.18
N SER A 147 46.23 -32.51 -22.19
CA SER A 147 47.10 -31.66 -23.00
C SER A 147 46.37 -30.39 -23.41
N PHE A 148 47.14 -29.31 -23.59
CA PHE A 148 46.66 -28.04 -24.15
C PHE A 148 47.36 -27.86 -25.49
N ALA A 149 46.61 -27.93 -26.58
CA ALA A 149 47.08 -27.61 -27.92
C ALA A 149 46.16 -26.51 -28.46
N VAL A 150 46.73 -25.39 -28.91
CA VAL A 150 45.99 -24.31 -29.56
C VAL A 150 46.28 -24.37 -31.06
N ASN A 151 45.29 -24.74 -31.87
CA ASN A 151 45.36 -24.57 -33.31
C ASN A 151 44.87 -23.16 -33.64
N SER A 152 45.71 -22.38 -34.32
CA SER A 152 45.44 -20.97 -34.65
C SER A 152 44.31 -20.76 -35.66
N SER A 153 43.90 -21.80 -36.39
CA SER A 153 42.85 -21.71 -37.41
C SER A 153 41.42 -21.71 -36.85
N ASP A 154 41.18 -22.39 -35.71
CA ASP A 154 39.87 -22.52 -35.05
C ASP A 154 40.01 -22.40 -33.52
N LEU A 155 39.98 -21.17 -33.02
CA LEU A 155 40.28 -20.87 -31.62
C LEU A 155 39.18 -21.35 -30.65
N LEU A 156 37.91 -21.08 -30.93
CA LEU A 156 36.79 -21.38 -30.02
C LEU A 156 36.58 -22.90 -29.78
N PRO A 157 36.55 -23.77 -30.79
CA PRO A 157 36.47 -25.22 -30.57
C PRO A 157 37.68 -25.76 -29.79
N THR A 158 38.85 -25.16 -29.98
CA THR A 158 40.07 -25.54 -29.29
C THR A 158 40.05 -25.13 -27.81
N LEU A 159 39.51 -23.95 -27.50
CA LEU A 159 39.27 -23.50 -26.14
C LEU A 159 38.18 -24.34 -25.45
N ALA A 160 37.12 -24.73 -26.17
CA ALA A 160 36.05 -25.58 -25.67
C ALA A 160 36.55 -26.93 -25.12
N ASN A 161 37.60 -27.48 -25.76
CA ASN A 161 38.25 -28.73 -25.38
C ASN A 161 38.98 -28.65 -24.03
N ASN A 162 39.32 -27.45 -23.57
CA ASN A 162 40.12 -27.20 -22.38
C ASN A 162 39.29 -26.54 -21.29
N ILE A 163 39.53 -26.88 -20.02
CA ILE A 163 38.74 -26.31 -18.92
C ILE A 163 39.38 -24.99 -18.51
N LEU A 164 38.87 -23.92 -19.09
CA LEU A 164 39.24 -22.56 -18.73
C LEU A 164 38.52 -22.14 -17.46
N GLY A 165 39.21 -21.41 -16.59
CA GLY A 165 38.68 -20.84 -15.38
C GLY A 165 39.20 -19.44 -15.12
N SER A 166 38.38 -18.61 -14.47
CA SER A 166 38.75 -17.25 -14.06
C SER A 166 38.45 -17.04 -12.58
N PRO A 167 39.35 -16.39 -11.82
CA PRO A 167 39.12 -16.06 -10.42
C PRO A 167 38.22 -14.83 -10.24
N ILE A 168 37.97 -14.08 -11.30
CA ILE A 168 37.17 -12.85 -11.26
C ILE A 168 35.70 -13.23 -11.39
N ALA A 169 34.84 -12.67 -10.54
CA ALA A 169 33.40 -12.87 -10.62
C ALA A 169 32.84 -12.42 -11.98
N ALA A 170 31.80 -13.11 -12.46
CA ALA A 170 31.14 -12.74 -13.71
C ALA A 170 30.41 -11.38 -13.59
N ALA A 171 30.16 -10.75 -14.74
CA ALA A 171 29.38 -9.51 -14.83
C ALA A 171 27.88 -9.75 -14.59
N LYS A 172 27.10 -8.67 -14.73
CA LYS A 172 25.63 -8.67 -14.62
C LYS A 172 24.95 -9.24 -15.88
N ASP A 173 25.68 -9.27 -16.99
CA ASP A 173 25.25 -9.75 -18.30
C ASP A 173 26.42 -10.44 -19.01
N ASN A 174 26.16 -11.15 -20.12
CA ASN A 174 27.19 -11.80 -20.93
C ASN A 174 27.63 -10.95 -22.15
N TYR A 175 27.54 -9.61 -22.09
CA TYR A 175 28.10 -8.77 -23.17
C TYR A 175 29.62 -8.62 -23.04
N ALA A 176 30.14 -8.65 -21.81
CA ALA A 176 31.57 -8.68 -21.52
C ALA A 176 31.81 -9.52 -20.27
N ASP A 177 32.76 -10.45 -20.32
CA ASP A 177 33.19 -11.19 -19.14
C ASP A 177 34.42 -10.50 -18.51
N PRO A 178 34.33 -9.98 -17.26
CA PRO A 178 35.46 -9.38 -16.56
C PRO A 178 36.65 -10.34 -16.40
N GLY A 179 36.39 -11.65 -16.45
CA GLY A 179 37.42 -12.69 -16.43
C GLY A 179 38.31 -12.74 -17.68
N LEU A 180 37.94 -12.01 -18.75
CA LEU A 180 38.70 -11.88 -20.00
C LEU A 180 39.35 -10.50 -20.15
N ALA A 181 39.50 -9.73 -19.07
CA ALA A 181 40.09 -8.39 -19.16
C ALA A 181 41.60 -8.45 -19.55
N PRO A 182 42.11 -7.43 -20.26
CA PRO A 182 43.52 -7.38 -20.69
C PRO A 182 44.49 -7.47 -19.50
N GLY A 183 45.55 -8.26 -19.64
CA GLY A 183 46.58 -8.43 -18.60
C GLY A 183 46.20 -9.34 -17.42
N LEU A 184 44.99 -9.88 -17.38
CA LEU A 184 44.58 -10.85 -16.37
C LEU A 184 44.66 -12.29 -16.91
N PRO A 185 45.39 -13.21 -16.24
CA PRO A 185 45.59 -14.55 -16.76
C PRO A 185 44.33 -15.40 -16.67
N ILE A 186 44.05 -16.14 -17.74
CA ILE A 186 43.04 -17.21 -17.74
C ILE A 186 43.74 -18.49 -17.29
N TYR A 187 43.08 -19.32 -16.48
CA TYR A 187 43.66 -20.56 -16.01
C TYR A 187 43.11 -21.76 -16.78
N ASN A 188 43.98 -22.58 -17.35
CA ASN A 188 43.60 -23.88 -17.89
C ASN A 188 43.82 -24.96 -16.83
N ILE A 189 42.74 -25.65 -16.43
CA ILE A 189 42.77 -26.64 -15.35
C ILE A 189 43.13 -28.02 -15.92
N GLN A 190 44.28 -28.54 -15.52
CA GLN A 190 44.83 -29.82 -15.98
C GLN A 190 45.17 -30.75 -14.81
N PRO A 191 45.21 -32.08 -14.99
CA PRO A 191 45.52 -33.00 -13.89
C PRO A 191 46.99 -32.86 -13.43
N LEU A 192 47.89 -32.52 -14.36
CA LEU A 192 49.31 -32.27 -14.12
C LEU A 192 49.73 -31.09 -14.99
N CYS A 193 50.44 -30.13 -14.40
CA CYS A 193 51.02 -28.99 -15.11
C CYS A 193 52.54 -29.14 -15.19
N THR A 194 53.12 -28.87 -16.35
CA THR A 194 54.57 -28.69 -16.49
C THR A 194 54.98 -27.30 -15.98
N ALA A 195 56.19 -27.18 -15.43
CA ALA A 195 56.69 -25.92 -14.88
C ALA A 195 56.67 -24.81 -15.95
N ASN A 196 56.12 -23.64 -15.61
CA ASN A 196 56.00 -22.45 -16.48
C ASN A 196 55.25 -22.68 -17.81
N SER A 197 54.19 -23.48 -17.80
CA SER A 197 53.29 -23.63 -18.95
C SER A 197 52.35 -22.42 -19.07
N THR A 198 52.80 -21.42 -19.83
CA THR A 198 52.01 -20.25 -20.24
C THR A 198 51.89 -20.20 -21.75
N TRP A 199 50.68 -19.90 -22.25
CA TRP A 199 50.40 -19.78 -23.68
C TRP A 199 49.75 -18.43 -23.96
N PRO A 200 50.22 -17.66 -24.96
CA PRO A 200 49.57 -16.43 -25.36
C PRO A 200 48.21 -16.73 -26.01
N LEU A 201 47.18 -15.97 -25.63
CA LEU A 201 45.84 -16.03 -26.19
C LEU A 201 45.44 -14.65 -26.72
N SER A 202 45.18 -14.59 -28.02
CA SER A 202 44.66 -13.41 -28.70
C SER A 202 43.24 -13.70 -29.16
N LEU A 203 42.25 -13.15 -28.44
CA LEU A 203 40.84 -13.26 -28.81
C LEU A 203 40.34 -11.89 -29.26
N GLU A 204 40.16 -11.72 -30.57
CA GLU A 204 39.79 -10.45 -31.19
C GLU A 204 40.70 -9.28 -30.78
N LYS A 205 40.23 -8.38 -29.89
CA LYS A 205 40.97 -7.21 -29.38
C LYS A 205 41.64 -7.46 -28.02
N ILE A 206 41.45 -8.63 -27.43
CA ILE A 206 41.93 -8.96 -26.09
C ILE A 206 43.20 -9.78 -26.20
N GLN A 207 44.29 -9.26 -25.62
CA GLN A 207 45.54 -10.00 -25.43
C GLN A 207 45.65 -10.43 -23.96
N THR A 208 45.72 -11.74 -23.75
CA THR A 208 45.88 -12.34 -22.43
C THR A 208 46.74 -13.59 -22.50
N GLU A 209 47.10 -14.15 -21.35
CA GLU A 209 47.88 -15.37 -21.22
C GLU A 209 47.04 -16.46 -20.55
N VAL A 210 47.12 -17.68 -21.09
CA VAL A 210 46.57 -18.88 -20.46
C VAL A 210 47.66 -19.54 -19.62
N LYS A 211 47.44 -19.67 -18.32
CA LYS A 211 48.35 -20.35 -17.38
C LYS A 211 47.80 -21.70 -16.98
N CYS A 212 48.65 -22.73 -16.94
CA CYS A 212 48.23 -24.01 -16.40
C CYS A 212 48.03 -23.93 -14.88
N VAL A 213 46.93 -24.50 -14.39
CA VAL A 213 46.73 -24.75 -12.95
C VAL A 213 46.37 -26.21 -12.72
N GLN A 214 46.96 -26.81 -11.70
CA GLN A 214 46.66 -28.19 -11.36
C GLN A 214 45.24 -28.29 -10.79
N GLY A 215 44.42 -29.18 -11.35
CA GLY A 215 43.11 -29.54 -10.82
C GLY A 215 43.20 -30.79 -9.95
N LEU A 216 42.62 -30.74 -8.75
CA LEU A 216 42.54 -31.90 -7.85
C LEU A 216 41.08 -32.30 -7.67
N CYS A 217 40.74 -33.53 -8.07
CA CYS A 217 39.45 -34.14 -7.76
C CYS A 217 39.59 -35.00 -6.49
N LEU A 218 38.98 -34.56 -5.40
CA LEU A 218 39.02 -35.26 -4.10
C LEU A 218 37.70 -35.96 -3.82
N TRP A 219 37.78 -37.14 -3.19
CA TRP A 219 36.61 -37.97 -2.88
C TRP A 219 36.12 -37.77 -1.45
N ARG A 220 34.80 -37.71 -1.25
CA ARG A 220 34.13 -37.72 0.05
C ARG A 220 33.08 -38.82 0.12
N ASN A 221 32.87 -39.37 1.30
CA ASN A 221 32.06 -40.58 1.49
C ASN A 221 30.56 -40.33 1.35
N ASN A 222 30.10 -39.13 1.72
CA ASN A 222 28.69 -38.76 1.64
C ASN A 222 28.54 -37.26 1.28
N SER A 223 27.33 -36.87 0.92
CA SER A 223 26.99 -35.47 0.58
C SER A 223 27.02 -34.53 1.79
N ALA A 224 26.83 -35.05 3.01
CA ALA A 224 26.93 -34.25 4.23
C ALA A 224 28.36 -33.78 4.51
N ASP A 225 29.36 -34.60 4.22
CA ASP A 225 30.78 -34.28 4.33
C ASP A 225 31.15 -33.19 3.33
N VAL A 226 30.67 -33.31 2.09
CA VAL A 226 30.83 -32.29 1.05
C VAL A 226 30.20 -30.96 1.51
N ASN A 227 28.97 -30.99 2.03
CA ASN A 227 28.31 -29.79 2.54
C ASN A 227 29.08 -29.15 3.69
N ASN A 228 29.51 -29.96 4.65
CA ASN A 228 30.22 -29.50 5.83
C ASN A 228 31.57 -28.86 5.45
N GLU A 229 32.30 -29.46 4.51
CA GLU A 229 33.57 -28.92 4.02
C GLU A 229 33.37 -27.61 3.22
N LEU A 230 32.37 -27.55 2.34
CA LEU A 230 32.03 -26.32 1.62
C LEU A 230 31.60 -25.20 2.58
N PHE A 231 30.79 -25.53 3.59
CA PHE A 231 30.33 -24.58 4.59
C PHE A 231 31.50 -24.05 5.43
N LYS A 232 32.31 -24.94 6.02
CA LYS A 232 33.50 -24.57 6.80
C LYS A 232 34.54 -23.82 5.96
N GLY A 233 34.60 -24.10 4.65
CA GLY A 233 35.45 -23.38 3.70
C GLY A 233 35.06 -21.92 3.49
N SER A 234 33.79 -21.56 3.72
CA SER A 234 33.32 -20.19 3.68
C SER A 234 33.76 -19.40 4.92
N TYR A 235 34.01 -18.10 4.76
CA TYR A 235 34.44 -17.21 5.85
C TYR A 235 33.46 -17.19 7.04
N ARG A 236 32.18 -17.50 6.82
CA ARG A 236 31.13 -17.58 7.86
C ARG A 236 31.08 -18.90 8.60
N GLY A 237 31.60 -19.96 7.98
CA GLY A 237 31.43 -21.32 8.49
C GLY A 237 32.54 -21.80 9.41
N ASN A 238 33.58 -20.98 9.63
CA ASN A 238 34.67 -21.33 10.55
C ASN A 238 34.95 -20.22 11.57
N PRO A 239 35.38 -20.60 12.80
CA PRO A 239 35.62 -19.66 13.89
C PRO A 239 36.85 -18.76 13.66
N ALA A 240 37.72 -19.09 12.70
CA ALA A 240 38.91 -18.32 12.39
C ALA A 240 38.65 -17.18 11.38
N GLY A 241 37.49 -17.15 10.73
CA GLY A 241 37.16 -16.19 9.67
C GLY A 241 38.05 -16.33 8.41
N ILE A 242 38.69 -17.48 8.20
CA ILE A 242 39.64 -17.70 7.10
C ILE A 242 38.91 -18.40 5.94
N THR A 243 39.08 -17.91 4.72
CA THR A 243 38.51 -18.54 3.52
C THR A 243 39.36 -19.72 3.02
N ASN A 244 38.68 -20.83 2.77
CA ASN A 244 39.18 -22.06 2.15
C ASN A 244 38.18 -22.47 1.06
N GLU A 245 38.23 -21.79 -0.07
CA GLU A 245 37.27 -21.96 -1.15
C GLU A 245 37.57 -23.19 -2.02
N ILE A 246 36.50 -23.86 -2.42
CA ILE A 246 36.49 -25.01 -3.34
C ILE A 246 35.74 -24.57 -4.59
N ALA A 247 36.23 -24.94 -5.78
CA ALA A 247 35.68 -24.43 -7.03
C ALA A 247 34.30 -25.00 -7.36
N ALA A 248 34.11 -26.30 -7.16
CA ALA A 248 32.84 -26.99 -7.39
C ALA A 248 32.80 -28.31 -6.60
N ALA A 249 31.60 -28.84 -6.37
CA ALA A 249 31.42 -30.23 -5.96
C ALA A 249 30.36 -30.95 -6.80
N TYR A 250 30.59 -32.24 -7.03
CA TYR A 250 29.71 -33.11 -7.80
C TYR A 250 29.25 -34.29 -6.93
N ASP A 251 27.94 -34.43 -6.79
CA ASP A 251 27.32 -35.56 -6.12
C ASP A 251 26.71 -36.51 -7.16
N LEU A 252 27.26 -37.71 -7.23
CA LEU A 252 26.92 -38.79 -8.16
C LEU A 252 26.14 -39.93 -7.49
N MET A 253 25.53 -39.71 -6.31
CA MET A 253 24.82 -40.76 -5.56
C MET A 253 23.76 -41.50 -6.37
N ASN A 254 23.07 -40.81 -7.28
CA ASN A 254 22.03 -41.38 -8.14
C ASN A 254 22.49 -41.66 -9.58
N THR A 255 23.81 -41.61 -9.84
CA THR A 255 24.38 -41.87 -11.17
C THR A 255 24.89 -43.31 -11.28
N ASP A 256 24.49 -44.01 -12.34
CA ASP A 256 25.01 -45.34 -12.71
C ASP A 256 25.41 -45.39 -14.19
N LYS A 257 25.49 -46.57 -14.83
CA LYS A 257 25.83 -46.67 -16.27
C LYS A 257 24.66 -46.35 -17.22
N LYS A 258 23.43 -46.32 -16.71
CA LYS A 258 22.18 -46.17 -17.50
C LYS A 258 21.48 -44.84 -17.21
N ASN A 259 21.66 -44.30 -16.01
CA ASN A 259 21.02 -43.09 -15.52
C ASN A 259 22.09 -42.08 -15.08
N PHE A 260 22.02 -40.87 -15.64
CA PHE A 260 22.90 -39.76 -15.29
C PHE A 260 22.11 -38.75 -14.44
N ASN A 261 22.30 -38.82 -13.12
CA ASN A 261 21.68 -37.91 -12.16
C ASN A 261 22.74 -37.35 -11.22
N VAL A 262 23.11 -36.09 -11.46
CA VAL A 262 24.18 -35.39 -10.75
C VAL A 262 23.65 -34.14 -10.06
N THR A 263 24.03 -33.94 -8.80
CA THR A 263 23.82 -32.67 -8.11
C THR A 263 25.11 -31.86 -8.17
N ILE A 264 25.04 -30.62 -8.65
CA ILE A 264 26.19 -29.72 -8.81
C ILE A 264 26.12 -28.63 -7.75
N TRP A 265 27.20 -28.50 -6.99
CA TRP A 265 27.32 -27.54 -5.91
C TRP A 265 28.33 -26.48 -6.34
N TYR A 266 27.92 -25.22 -6.28
CA TYR A 266 28.70 -24.08 -6.72
C TYR A 266 28.63 -22.96 -5.69
N ASN A 267 29.62 -22.08 -5.67
CA ASN A 267 29.66 -20.96 -4.75
C ASN A 267 28.84 -19.77 -5.30
N SER A 268 27.77 -19.40 -4.59
CA SER A 268 26.92 -18.23 -4.90
C SER A 268 27.23 -16.99 -4.03
N THR A 269 28.19 -17.10 -3.10
CA THR A 269 28.54 -16.05 -2.12
C THR A 269 29.22 -14.83 -2.75
N TYR A 270 29.55 -14.86 -4.05
CA TYR A 270 29.95 -13.66 -4.81
C TYR A 270 28.82 -12.63 -4.99
N LYS A 271 27.62 -12.95 -4.48
CA LYS A 271 26.53 -12.00 -4.24
C LYS A 271 26.86 -11.19 -2.98
N ASP A 272 27.33 -9.95 -3.16
CA ASP A 272 27.56 -9.03 -2.03
C ASP A 272 26.27 -8.83 -1.23
N GLU A 273 26.19 -9.40 -0.03
CA GLU A 273 25.00 -9.31 0.83
C GLU A 273 24.71 -7.88 1.33
N PHE A 274 25.68 -6.97 1.23
CA PHE A 274 25.54 -5.57 1.65
C PHE A 274 25.48 -4.58 0.48
N SER A 275 25.67 -5.05 -0.77
CA SER A 275 25.49 -4.16 -1.91
C SER A 275 24.03 -4.16 -2.31
N THR A 276 23.40 -2.99 -2.32
CA THR A 276 22.13 -2.71 -3.02
C THR A 276 22.28 -2.79 -4.55
N GLY A 277 23.36 -3.42 -5.05
CA GLY A 277 23.68 -3.56 -6.45
C GLY A 277 22.93 -4.73 -7.10
N PRO A 278 22.69 -4.67 -8.42
CA PRO A 278 21.99 -5.73 -9.14
C PRO A 278 22.79 -7.05 -9.16
N VAL A 279 22.05 -8.15 -9.27
CA VAL A 279 22.54 -9.54 -9.18
C VAL A 279 23.61 -9.83 -10.26
N LYS A 280 24.73 -10.45 -9.87
CA LYS A 280 25.79 -10.93 -10.79
C LYS A 280 25.47 -12.34 -11.30
N LEU A 281 25.88 -12.64 -12.53
CA LEU A 281 25.74 -13.98 -13.10
C LEU A 281 26.69 -14.98 -12.42
N VAL A 282 26.39 -16.28 -12.54
CA VAL A 282 27.23 -17.37 -12.04
C VAL A 282 27.59 -18.32 -13.18
N ARG A 283 28.86 -18.73 -13.27
CA ARG A 283 29.40 -19.56 -14.35
C ARG A 283 29.11 -21.07 -14.19
N VAL A 284 27.85 -21.43 -13.91
CA VAL A 284 27.38 -22.83 -13.76
C VAL A 284 27.40 -23.66 -15.06
N PRO A 285 27.11 -23.09 -16.26
CA PRO A 285 27.06 -23.87 -17.49
C PRO A 285 28.34 -24.65 -17.80
N ARG A 286 29.51 -24.10 -17.45
CA ARG A 286 30.78 -24.81 -17.65
C ARG A 286 30.92 -26.02 -16.74
N SER A 287 30.50 -25.93 -15.48
CA SER A 287 30.47 -27.06 -14.53
C SER A 287 29.58 -28.20 -15.02
N ILE A 288 28.40 -27.86 -15.57
CA ILE A 288 27.47 -28.85 -16.15
C ILE A 288 28.12 -29.56 -17.34
N ASN A 289 28.70 -28.80 -18.27
CA ASN A 289 29.38 -29.36 -19.43
C ASN A 289 30.55 -30.27 -19.02
N GLN A 290 31.33 -29.86 -18.02
CA GLN A 290 32.48 -30.60 -17.50
C GLN A 290 32.10 -32.00 -17.00
N ILE A 291 31.11 -32.10 -16.11
CA ILE A 291 30.71 -33.40 -15.53
C ILE A 291 29.97 -34.28 -16.54
N SER A 292 29.17 -33.68 -17.43
CA SER A 292 28.50 -34.41 -18.51
C SER A 292 29.50 -35.01 -19.50
N ASN A 293 30.55 -34.26 -19.85
CA ASN A 293 31.64 -34.75 -20.69
C ASN A 293 32.42 -35.88 -20.03
N ALA A 294 32.72 -35.78 -18.74
CA ALA A 294 33.42 -36.81 -17.99
C ALA A 294 32.63 -38.13 -17.96
N TYR A 295 31.31 -38.05 -17.76
CA TYR A 295 30.41 -39.20 -17.79
C TYR A 295 30.32 -39.85 -19.19
N LEU A 296 30.22 -39.06 -20.26
CA LEU A 296 30.18 -39.58 -21.62
C LEU A 296 31.48 -40.27 -22.04
N LYS A 297 32.63 -39.69 -21.69
CA LYS A 297 33.95 -40.31 -21.91
C LYS A 297 34.06 -41.65 -21.18
N PHE A 298 33.50 -41.75 -19.98
CA PHE A 298 33.43 -43.00 -19.24
C PHE A 298 32.57 -44.07 -19.95
N LEU A 299 31.42 -43.68 -20.53
CA LEU A 299 30.51 -44.62 -21.20
C LEU A 299 30.94 -45.08 -22.59
N LYS A 300 31.45 -44.16 -23.41
CA LYS A 300 31.68 -44.37 -24.86
C LYS A 300 33.16 -44.28 -25.26
N GLY A 301 34.05 -43.98 -24.32
CA GLY A 301 35.48 -43.81 -24.56
C GLY A 301 35.90 -42.36 -24.81
N PRO A 302 37.21 -42.08 -24.86
CA PRO A 302 37.78 -40.72 -24.85
C PRO A 302 37.53 -39.90 -26.12
N GLY A 303 37.03 -40.54 -27.19
CA GLY A 303 36.72 -39.92 -28.47
C GLY A 303 35.38 -39.16 -28.49
N LEU A 304 34.44 -39.47 -27.59
CA LEU A 304 33.15 -38.78 -27.54
C LEU A 304 33.22 -37.55 -26.63
N ARG A 305 32.81 -36.38 -27.16
CA ARG A 305 32.87 -35.10 -26.45
C ARG A 305 31.70 -34.20 -26.86
N ILE A 306 31.13 -33.49 -25.90
CA ILE A 306 30.20 -32.37 -26.09
C ILE A 306 31.04 -31.09 -26.14
N LEU A 307 31.13 -30.48 -27.31
CA LEU A 307 31.77 -29.18 -27.50
C LEU A 307 30.84 -28.08 -27.00
N PHE A 308 31.28 -27.34 -26.00
CA PHE A 308 30.64 -26.10 -25.55
C PHE A 308 31.55 -24.94 -25.94
N GLU A 309 31.27 -24.36 -27.10
CA GLU A 309 32.19 -23.43 -27.77
C GLU A 309 32.13 -22.02 -27.20
N PHE A 310 30.93 -21.51 -26.90
CA PHE A 310 30.75 -20.17 -26.39
C PHE A 310 29.44 -19.99 -25.62
N VAL A 311 29.42 -18.94 -24.79
CA VAL A 311 28.22 -18.31 -24.23
C VAL A 311 28.01 -17.00 -24.98
N LYS A 312 26.77 -16.73 -25.36
CA LYS A 312 26.39 -15.51 -26.09
C LYS A 312 25.11 -14.93 -25.49
N GLU A 313 25.10 -13.62 -25.30
CA GLU A 313 23.91 -12.89 -24.88
C GLU A 313 22.97 -12.63 -26.07
N VAL A 314 21.73 -12.26 -25.77
CA VAL A 314 20.79 -11.76 -26.79
C VAL A 314 21.20 -10.39 -27.32
N PRO A 315 20.95 -10.06 -28.60
CA PRO A 315 21.21 -8.72 -29.13
C PRO A 315 20.53 -7.61 -28.32
N LYS A 316 21.24 -6.51 -28.10
CA LYS A 316 20.75 -5.36 -27.33
C LYS A 316 20.56 -4.13 -28.20
N HIS A 317 19.40 -3.50 -28.12
CA HIS A 317 19.15 -2.20 -28.72
C HIS A 317 19.72 -1.06 -27.87
N ALA A 318 19.94 0.10 -28.50
CA ALA A 318 20.45 1.28 -27.80
C ALA A 318 19.47 1.71 -26.69
N THR A 319 19.97 1.76 -25.46
CA THR A 319 19.20 2.21 -24.30
C THR A 319 19.25 3.73 -24.29
N ARG A 320 18.23 4.37 -24.90
CA ARG A 320 18.05 5.81 -24.74
C ARG A 320 17.62 6.07 -23.29
N PHE A 321 18.44 6.79 -22.54
CA PHE A 321 18.03 7.43 -21.28
C PHE A 321 17.01 8.54 -21.60
N ASN A 322 15.80 8.12 -22.00
CA ASN A 322 14.66 8.99 -22.15
C ASN A 322 13.71 8.67 -20.99
N THR A 323 14.26 8.70 -19.78
CA THR A 323 13.49 8.50 -18.55
C THR A 323 12.56 9.69 -18.43
N ASP A 324 11.30 9.47 -18.81
CA ASP A 324 10.23 10.38 -18.48
C ASP A 324 10.10 10.37 -16.95
N ILE A 325 10.51 11.46 -16.31
CA ILE A 325 10.47 11.64 -14.85
C ILE A 325 9.04 11.47 -14.36
N ALA A 326 8.04 11.83 -15.17
CA ALA A 326 6.64 11.60 -14.82
C ALA A 326 6.28 10.11 -14.80
N SER A 327 7.04 9.26 -15.49
CA SER A 327 6.91 7.81 -15.36
C SER A 327 7.73 7.30 -14.16
N LEU A 328 8.96 7.79 -13.95
CA LEU A 328 9.83 7.33 -12.85
C LEU A 328 9.33 7.76 -11.45
N LEU A 329 9.02 9.05 -11.26
CA LEU A 329 8.47 9.60 -10.01
C LEU A 329 6.94 9.60 -9.99
N GLY A 330 6.31 9.19 -11.10
CA GLY A 330 4.86 9.16 -11.28
C GLY A 330 4.10 8.48 -10.14
N PRO A 331 4.46 7.26 -9.73
CA PRO A 331 3.69 6.52 -8.72
C PRO A 331 3.60 7.30 -7.39
N LEU A 332 4.73 7.81 -6.89
CA LEU A 332 4.75 8.58 -5.64
C LEU A 332 4.02 9.93 -5.80
N PHE A 333 4.32 10.68 -6.86
CA PHE A 333 3.74 12.00 -7.06
C PHE A 333 2.22 11.93 -7.26
N PHE A 334 1.75 11.10 -8.20
CA PHE A 334 0.33 10.96 -8.49
C PHE A 334 -0.44 10.34 -7.32
N THR A 335 0.20 9.50 -6.50
CA THR A 335 -0.39 9.01 -5.24
C THR A 335 -0.74 10.19 -4.32
N TRP A 336 0.20 11.12 -4.10
CA TRP A 336 -0.08 12.31 -3.29
C TRP A 336 -1.16 13.19 -3.89
N VAL A 337 -1.13 13.44 -5.20
CA VAL A 337 -2.12 14.29 -5.88
C VAL A 337 -3.53 13.75 -5.70
N VAL A 338 -3.75 12.45 -5.92
CA VAL A 338 -5.08 11.84 -5.78
C VAL A 338 -5.50 11.78 -4.30
N LEU A 339 -4.56 11.47 -3.39
CA LEU A 339 -4.85 11.40 -1.95
C LEU A 339 -5.16 12.76 -1.32
N LEU A 340 -4.71 13.89 -1.88
CA LEU A 340 -5.02 15.24 -1.36
C LEU A 340 -6.52 15.56 -1.32
N LEU A 341 -7.36 14.85 -2.07
CA LEU A 341 -8.82 14.94 -1.96
C LEU A 341 -9.36 14.42 -0.61
N PHE A 342 -8.65 13.50 0.05
CA PHE A 342 -9.11 12.85 1.28
C PHE A 342 -9.21 13.84 2.46
N PRO A 343 -8.17 14.65 2.77
CA PRO A 343 -8.28 15.70 3.78
C PRO A 343 -9.44 16.66 3.52
N VAL A 344 -9.69 17.05 2.26
CA VAL A 344 -10.78 17.99 1.91
C VAL A 344 -12.16 17.41 2.27
N ILE A 345 -12.41 16.16 1.87
CA ILE A 345 -13.67 15.45 2.19
C ILE A 345 -13.82 15.31 3.70
N LEU A 346 -12.77 14.84 4.38
CA LEU A 346 -12.81 14.53 5.80
C LEU A 346 -12.97 15.79 6.67
N THR A 347 -12.25 16.88 6.37
CA THR A 347 -12.38 18.17 7.06
C THR A 347 -13.79 18.73 6.91
N SER A 348 -14.41 18.65 5.72
CA SER A 348 -15.79 19.10 5.49
C SER A 348 -16.79 18.32 6.33
N LEU A 349 -16.67 16.98 6.35
CA LEU A 349 -17.57 16.11 7.13
C LEU A 349 -17.44 16.36 8.65
N VAL A 350 -16.21 16.49 9.14
CA VAL A 350 -15.95 16.76 10.56
C VAL A 350 -16.35 18.19 10.94
N TYR A 351 -16.23 19.16 10.02
CA TYR A 351 -16.71 20.52 10.25
C TYR A 351 -18.24 20.55 10.44
N GLU A 352 -19.00 19.88 9.58
CA GLU A 352 -20.46 19.78 9.74
C GLU A 352 -20.87 19.10 11.06
N LYS A 353 -20.07 18.14 11.52
CA LYS A 353 -20.27 17.44 12.80
C LYS A 353 -19.91 18.31 14.00
N GLN A 354 -18.78 19.04 13.93
CA GLN A 354 -18.28 19.90 15.01
C GLN A 354 -19.28 21.03 15.31
N GLU A 355 -19.75 21.71 14.26
CA GLU A 355 -20.73 22.79 14.35
C GLU A 355 -22.17 22.29 14.50
N ARG A 356 -22.37 20.96 14.59
CA ARG A 356 -23.69 20.31 14.73
C ARG A 356 -24.69 20.69 13.63
N LEU A 357 -24.21 21.13 12.47
CA LEU A 357 -25.01 21.60 11.35
C LEU A 357 -25.97 20.52 10.85
N ARG A 358 -25.53 19.26 10.88
CA ARG A 358 -26.36 18.11 10.53
C ARG A 358 -27.59 17.94 11.42
N ILE A 359 -27.45 18.17 12.72
CA ILE A 359 -28.55 17.98 13.67
C ILE A 359 -29.64 19.04 13.43
N ILE A 360 -29.24 20.26 13.10
CA ILE A 360 -30.17 21.35 12.78
C ILE A 360 -30.90 21.08 11.48
N MET A 361 -30.19 20.61 10.45
CA MET A 361 -30.84 20.20 9.21
C MET A 361 -31.91 19.14 9.49
N LYS A 362 -31.63 18.19 10.39
CA LYS A 362 -32.59 17.18 10.84
C LYS A 362 -33.78 17.79 11.61
N MET A 363 -33.53 18.74 12.52
CA MET A 363 -34.57 19.50 13.22
C MET A 363 -35.48 20.29 12.28
N HIS A 364 -34.96 20.72 11.12
CA HIS A 364 -35.72 21.43 10.10
C HIS A 364 -36.40 20.49 9.08
N GLY A 365 -36.34 19.17 9.29
CA GLY A 365 -37.10 18.18 8.52
C GLY A 365 -36.27 17.39 7.49
N LEU A 366 -34.94 17.54 7.44
CA LEU A 366 -34.09 16.74 6.56
C LEU A 366 -33.99 15.30 7.04
N GLY A 367 -34.32 14.35 6.18
CA GLY A 367 -34.10 12.92 6.42
C GLY A 367 -32.62 12.51 6.28
N ASP A 368 -32.24 11.40 6.92
CA ASP A 368 -30.87 10.86 6.84
C ASP A 368 -30.50 10.37 5.41
N GLY A 369 -31.46 9.81 4.68
CA GLY A 369 -31.26 9.32 3.30
C GLY A 369 -30.87 10.42 2.29
N PRO A 370 -31.67 11.51 2.15
CA PRO A 370 -31.32 12.64 1.29
C PRO A 370 -29.95 13.22 1.62
N TYR A 371 -29.61 13.36 2.91
CA TYR A 371 -28.30 13.86 3.33
C TYR A 371 -27.16 13.00 2.77
N TRP A 372 -27.21 11.68 2.99
CA TRP A 372 -26.19 10.76 2.51
C TRP A 372 -26.03 10.79 0.98
N LEU A 373 -27.15 10.72 0.23
CA LEU A 373 -27.11 10.70 -1.22
C LEU A 373 -26.47 11.98 -1.80
N ILE A 374 -26.86 13.15 -1.27
CA ILE A 374 -26.42 14.43 -1.83
C ILE A 374 -25.00 14.74 -1.41
N SER A 375 -24.63 14.46 -0.16
CA SER A 375 -23.26 14.63 0.31
C SER A 375 -22.32 13.72 -0.49
N TYR A 376 -22.69 12.46 -0.72
CA TYR A 376 -21.92 11.54 -1.55
C TYR A 376 -21.81 12.03 -3.00
N ALA A 377 -22.92 12.38 -3.63
CA ALA A 377 -22.94 12.88 -5.01
C ALA A 377 -22.14 14.18 -5.17
N TYR A 378 -22.20 15.07 -4.17
CA TYR A 378 -21.42 16.31 -4.14
C TYR A 378 -19.93 16.05 -4.11
N PHE A 379 -19.44 15.20 -3.20
CA PHE A 379 -18.02 14.85 -3.16
C PHE A 379 -17.57 14.09 -4.41
N LEU A 380 -18.40 13.17 -4.92
CA LEU A 380 -18.09 12.45 -6.15
C LEU A 380 -17.94 13.40 -7.34
N THR A 381 -18.82 14.39 -7.47
CA THR A 381 -18.75 15.39 -8.55
C THR A 381 -17.45 16.20 -8.48
N ILE A 382 -17.08 16.68 -7.29
CA ILE A 382 -15.84 17.45 -7.10
C ILE A 382 -14.61 16.59 -7.40
N SER A 383 -14.57 15.37 -6.89
CA SER A 383 -13.45 14.45 -7.08
C SER A 383 -13.27 14.04 -8.54
N VAL A 384 -14.36 13.75 -9.26
CA VAL A 384 -14.32 13.42 -10.69
C VAL A 384 -13.82 14.61 -11.51
N LEU A 385 -14.29 15.82 -11.22
CA LEU A 385 -13.80 17.04 -11.90
C LEU A 385 -12.31 17.27 -11.65
N TYR A 386 -11.84 17.05 -10.41
CA TYR A 386 -10.43 17.19 -10.07
C TYR A 386 -9.56 16.17 -10.82
N VAL A 387 -9.89 14.89 -10.79
CA VAL A 387 -9.09 13.85 -11.46
C VAL A 387 -9.20 13.97 -12.98
N ALA A 388 -10.37 14.31 -13.53
CA ALA A 388 -10.51 14.60 -14.95
C ALA A 388 -9.60 15.76 -15.37
N SER A 389 -9.50 16.82 -14.56
CA SER A 389 -8.57 17.93 -14.83
C SER A 389 -7.10 17.48 -14.82
N LEU A 390 -6.72 16.60 -13.88
CA LEU A 390 -5.37 16.02 -13.82
C LEU A 390 -5.04 15.23 -15.09
N VAL A 391 -5.94 14.34 -15.52
CA VAL A 391 -5.73 13.50 -16.72
C VAL A 391 -5.72 14.35 -18.00
N ILE A 392 -6.64 15.33 -18.12
CA ILE A 392 -6.71 16.23 -19.29
C ILE A 392 -5.44 17.08 -19.36
N PHE A 393 -5.08 17.79 -18.30
CA PHE A 393 -3.87 18.64 -18.31
C PHE A 393 -2.61 17.81 -18.47
N GLY A 394 -2.48 16.68 -17.78
CA GLY A 394 -1.35 15.77 -17.93
C GLY A 394 -1.20 15.23 -19.36
N SER A 395 -2.31 14.93 -20.03
CA SER A 395 -2.31 14.49 -21.42
C SER A 395 -2.00 15.62 -22.41
N VAL A 396 -2.52 16.84 -22.19
CA VAL A 396 -2.26 18.01 -23.05
C VAL A 396 -0.80 18.44 -22.97
N ILE A 397 -0.21 18.38 -21.77
CA ILE A 397 1.19 18.66 -21.49
C ILE A 397 2.11 17.60 -22.14
N GLY A 398 1.57 16.44 -22.50
CA GLY A 398 2.29 15.39 -23.22
C GLY A 398 3.03 14.41 -22.32
N LEU A 399 2.65 14.28 -21.04
CA LEU A 399 3.21 13.29 -20.13
C LEU A 399 2.91 11.88 -20.65
N LYS A 400 3.94 11.04 -20.87
CA LYS A 400 3.75 9.71 -21.48
C LYS A 400 2.90 8.81 -20.60
N TYR A 401 2.97 9.00 -19.29
CA TYR A 401 2.14 8.32 -18.28
C TYR A 401 0.64 8.36 -18.64
N PHE A 402 0.08 9.53 -18.93
CA PHE A 402 -1.35 9.68 -19.23
C PHE A 402 -1.68 9.35 -20.69
N ARG A 403 -0.75 9.58 -21.62
CA ARG A 403 -0.99 9.46 -23.07
C ARG A 403 -0.85 8.03 -23.60
N LEU A 404 0.09 7.25 -23.06
CA LEU A 404 0.36 5.89 -23.54
C LEU A 404 -0.66 4.88 -23.02
N ASN A 405 -1.06 5.03 -21.75
CA ASN A 405 -2.04 4.16 -21.12
C ASN A 405 -3.46 4.44 -21.65
N SER A 406 -4.29 3.40 -21.78
CA SER A 406 -5.67 3.58 -22.24
C SER A 406 -6.49 4.46 -21.28
N TYR A 407 -7.08 5.55 -21.80
CA TYR A 407 -7.94 6.45 -21.01
C TYR A 407 -9.14 5.74 -20.37
N SER A 408 -9.65 4.68 -21.01
CA SER A 408 -10.77 3.89 -20.49
C SER A 408 -10.41 3.17 -19.18
N ILE A 409 -9.20 2.61 -19.09
CA ILE A 409 -8.73 1.93 -17.88
C ILE A 409 -8.42 2.95 -16.79
N GLN A 410 -7.76 4.06 -17.14
CA GLN A 410 -7.50 5.16 -16.21
C GLN A 410 -8.81 5.68 -15.60
N PHE A 411 -9.85 5.87 -16.42
CA PHE A 411 -11.17 6.30 -15.95
C PHE A 411 -11.76 5.30 -14.95
N VAL A 412 -11.78 4.01 -15.27
CA VAL A 412 -12.34 2.98 -14.37
C VAL A 412 -11.55 2.89 -13.05
N PHE A 413 -10.22 2.89 -13.13
CA PHE A 413 -9.34 2.85 -11.97
C PHE A 413 -9.57 4.03 -11.04
N TYR A 414 -9.51 5.26 -11.56
CA TYR A 414 -9.74 6.44 -10.75
C TYR A 414 -11.18 6.51 -10.25
N PHE A 415 -12.17 6.14 -11.06
CA PHE A 415 -13.57 6.15 -10.63
C PHE A 415 -13.80 5.25 -9.41
N ILE A 416 -13.31 4.01 -9.45
CA ILE A 416 -13.43 3.08 -8.30
C ILE A 416 -12.69 3.66 -7.09
N TYR A 417 -11.47 4.18 -7.29
CA TYR A 417 -10.70 4.76 -6.20
C TYR A 417 -11.38 5.96 -5.54
N LEU A 418 -11.94 6.88 -6.32
CA LEU A 418 -12.63 8.06 -5.80
C LEU A 418 -13.83 7.66 -4.94
N ASN A 419 -14.59 6.65 -5.37
CA ASN A 419 -15.71 6.13 -4.61
C ASN A 419 -15.26 5.47 -3.29
N LEU A 420 -14.16 4.71 -3.31
CA LEU A 420 -13.51 4.13 -2.12
C LEU A 420 -13.05 5.21 -1.14
N GLN A 421 -12.34 6.24 -1.64
CA GLN A 421 -11.83 7.36 -0.85
C GLN A 421 -12.96 8.12 -0.14
N ILE A 422 -14.09 8.34 -0.81
CA ILE A 422 -15.28 8.97 -0.21
C ILE A 422 -15.86 8.07 0.90
N ALA A 423 -16.00 6.75 0.65
CA ALA A 423 -16.53 5.80 1.62
C ALA A 423 -15.67 5.76 2.91
N ILE A 424 -14.34 5.73 2.76
CA ILE A 424 -13.40 5.81 3.89
C ILE A 424 -13.52 7.17 4.58
N GLY A 425 -13.69 8.27 3.84
CA GLY A 425 -13.92 9.60 4.39
C GLY A 425 -15.12 9.64 5.34
N PHE A 426 -16.25 9.06 4.93
CA PHE A 426 -17.43 8.91 5.80
C PHE A 426 -17.12 8.04 7.03
N LEU A 427 -16.45 6.90 6.85
CA LEU A 427 -16.09 6.00 7.94
C LEU A 427 -15.22 6.71 8.99
N VAL A 428 -14.15 7.37 8.56
CA VAL A 428 -13.18 8.05 9.43
C VAL A 428 -13.80 9.27 10.10
N SER A 429 -14.70 10.00 9.44
CA SER A 429 -15.42 11.14 10.03
C SER A 429 -16.24 10.77 11.27
N SER A 430 -16.63 9.50 11.41
CA SER A 430 -17.36 9.02 12.59
C SER A 430 -16.49 9.01 13.85
N ILE A 431 -15.18 8.79 13.71
CA ILE A 431 -14.22 8.64 14.82
C ILE A 431 -13.81 10.02 15.36
N PHE A 432 -13.63 11.01 14.49
CA PHE A 432 -13.13 12.33 14.86
C PHE A 432 -14.27 13.32 15.19
N SER A 433 -13.99 14.25 16.11
CA SER A 433 -14.95 15.30 16.52
C SER A 433 -14.43 16.73 16.37
N LYS A 434 -13.11 16.90 16.17
CA LYS A 434 -12.45 18.22 16.04
C LYS A 434 -11.79 18.34 14.68
N VAL A 435 -12.03 19.47 14.01
CA VAL A 435 -11.51 19.74 12.65
C VAL A 435 -9.98 19.86 12.66
N LYS A 436 -9.39 20.61 13.61
CA LYS A 436 -7.94 20.82 13.66
C LYS A 436 -7.14 19.51 13.77
N THR A 437 -7.60 18.58 14.60
CA THR A 437 -6.95 17.28 14.79
C THR A 437 -7.06 16.41 13.54
N VAL A 438 -8.25 16.37 12.92
CA VAL A 438 -8.46 15.52 11.75
C VAL A 438 -7.65 16.01 10.55
N THR A 439 -7.52 17.31 10.36
CA THR A 439 -6.73 17.88 9.26
C THR A 439 -5.26 17.45 9.34
N VAL A 440 -4.64 17.52 10.52
CA VAL A 440 -3.24 17.10 10.71
C VAL A 440 -3.08 15.59 10.45
N VAL A 441 -3.95 14.77 11.03
CA VAL A 441 -3.91 13.31 10.85
C VAL A 441 -4.11 12.93 9.39
N ALA A 442 -5.03 13.59 8.68
CA ALA A 442 -5.29 13.34 7.27
C ALA A 442 -4.05 13.63 6.41
N TYR A 443 -3.38 14.77 6.61
CA TYR A 443 -2.15 15.08 5.86
C TYR A 443 -1.00 14.11 6.19
N ILE A 444 -0.84 13.71 7.46
CA ILE A 444 0.16 12.70 7.84
C ILE A 444 -0.10 11.39 7.10
N LEU A 445 -1.36 10.95 7.01
CA LEU A 445 -1.73 9.77 6.25
C LEU A 445 -1.39 9.95 4.76
N VAL A 446 -1.77 11.07 4.13
CA VAL A 446 -1.48 11.33 2.71
C VAL A 446 0.02 11.20 2.38
N TYR A 447 0.87 11.93 3.12
CA TYR A 447 2.31 11.90 2.84
C TYR A 447 2.96 10.58 3.26
N GLY A 448 2.55 10.04 4.42
CA GLY A 448 3.02 8.76 4.93
C GLY A 448 2.74 7.61 3.99
N THR A 449 1.53 7.53 3.43
CA THR A 449 1.17 6.52 2.43
C THR A 449 2.06 6.57 1.19
N GLY A 450 2.28 7.75 0.61
CA GLY A 450 3.11 7.84 -0.60
C GLY A 450 4.57 7.48 -0.34
N LEU A 451 5.13 7.89 0.81
CA LEU A 451 6.50 7.53 1.20
C LEU A 451 6.64 6.03 1.51
N LEU A 452 5.72 5.46 2.31
CA LEU A 452 5.71 4.03 2.61
C LEU A 452 5.48 3.20 1.34
N GLY A 453 4.62 3.68 0.43
CA GLY A 453 4.41 3.09 -0.88
C GLY A 453 5.71 2.99 -1.67
N SER A 454 6.45 4.10 -1.77
CA SER A 454 7.66 4.14 -2.59
C SER A 454 8.88 3.48 -1.99
N PHE A 455 9.10 3.56 -0.68
CA PHE A 455 10.31 2.99 -0.06
C PHE A 455 10.12 1.56 0.41
N LEU A 456 8.95 1.23 0.95
CA LEU A 456 8.69 -0.09 1.53
C LEU A 456 7.95 -0.98 0.54
N PHE A 457 6.78 -0.54 0.07
CA PHE A 457 5.89 -1.39 -0.71
C PHE A 457 6.45 -1.69 -2.11
N GLN A 458 7.01 -0.69 -2.81
CA GLN A 458 7.70 -0.91 -4.09
C GLN A 458 8.81 -1.96 -3.98
N THR A 459 9.66 -1.87 -2.95
CA THR A 459 10.73 -2.84 -2.71
C THR A 459 10.18 -4.26 -2.51
N MET A 460 9.03 -4.40 -1.84
CA MET A 460 8.37 -5.70 -1.67
C MET A 460 7.78 -6.23 -2.97
N LEU A 461 7.22 -5.36 -3.82
CA LEU A 461 6.67 -5.73 -5.12
C LEU A 461 7.74 -6.19 -6.12
N GLU A 462 8.93 -5.60 -6.09
CA GLU A 462 10.04 -5.94 -7.00
C GLU A 462 10.77 -7.22 -6.59
N ASN A 463 10.64 -7.64 -5.33
CA ASN A 463 11.28 -8.83 -4.80
C ASN A 463 10.49 -10.10 -5.15
N GLN A 464 10.98 -10.86 -6.15
CA GLN A 464 10.39 -12.15 -6.57
C GLN A 464 10.32 -13.23 -5.46
N SER A 465 11.04 -13.05 -4.35
CA SER A 465 11.03 -13.99 -3.22
C SER A 465 10.01 -13.65 -2.14
N PHE A 466 9.31 -12.51 -2.25
CA PHE A 466 8.34 -12.09 -1.24
C PHE A 466 6.98 -12.81 -1.45
N PRO A 467 6.32 -13.33 -0.40
CA PRO A 467 5.08 -14.08 -0.57
C PRO A 467 3.92 -13.19 -1.04
N GLU A 468 3.19 -13.62 -2.07
CA GLU A 468 2.05 -12.89 -2.65
C GLU A 468 0.93 -12.62 -1.64
N GLU A 469 0.68 -13.55 -0.71
CA GLU A 469 -0.35 -13.39 0.34
C GLU A 469 -0.15 -12.14 1.21
N TRP A 470 1.10 -11.81 1.51
CA TRP A 470 1.44 -10.62 2.30
C TRP A 470 1.28 -9.33 1.49
N ILE A 471 1.47 -9.38 0.17
CA ILE A 471 1.23 -8.24 -0.72
C ILE A 471 -0.27 -7.92 -0.71
N VAL A 472 -1.11 -8.93 -0.92
CA VAL A 472 -2.58 -8.77 -0.88
C VAL A 472 -3.06 -8.25 0.48
N ALA A 473 -2.47 -8.69 1.59
CA ALA A 473 -2.81 -8.20 2.93
C ALA A 473 -2.46 -6.70 3.12
N LEU A 474 -1.36 -6.23 2.55
CA LEU A 474 -0.98 -4.81 2.57
C LEU A 474 -1.89 -3.99 1.64
N GLU A 475 -2.35 -4.56 0.53
CA GLU A 475 -3.28 -3.90 -0.41
C GLU A 475 -4.67 -3.65 0.19
N LEU A 476 -5.03 -4.35 1.28
CA LEU A 476 -6.23 -4.06 2.09
C LEU A 476 -6.18 -2.66 2.75
N TYR A 477 -5.02 -2.00 2.71
CA TYR A 477 -4.93 -0.59 2.99
C TYR A 477 -5.13 0.21 1.68
N PRO A 478 -6.21 1.00 1.55
CA PRO A 478 -6.58 1.71 0.32
C PRO A 478 -5.50 2.65 -0.23
N GLY A 479 -4.57 3.09 0.62
CA GLY A 479 -3.43 3.87 0.18
C GLY A 479 -2.41 3.08 -0.66
N PHE A 480 -2.20 1.80 -0.32
CA PHE A 480 -1.27 0.91 -1.03
C PHE A 480 -1.88 0.34 -2.31
N SER A 481 -3.19 0.06 -2.34
CA SER A 481 -3.88 -0.33 -3.58
C SER A 481 -3.83 0.78 -4.64
N LEU A 482 -3.98 2.05 -4.25
CA LEU A 482 -3.74 3.19 -5.15
C LEU A 482 -2.30 3.19 -5.68
N TYR A 483 -1.33 3.07 -4.78
CA TYR A 483 0.08 3.10 -5.14
C TYR A 483 0.41 1.97 -6.13
N ARG A 484 -0.07 0.74 -5.89
CA ARG A 484 0.10 -0.43 -6.77
C ARG A 484 -0.39 -0.13 -8.19
N GLY A 485 -1.62 0.38 -8.32
CA GLY A 485 -2.19 0.67 -9.64
C GLY A 485 -1.43 1.76 -10.38
N LEU A 486 -1.02 2.83 -9.68
CA LEU A 486 -0.21 3.90 -10.28
C LEU A 486 1.20 3.42 -10.65
N TYR A 487 1.77 2.50 -9.88
CA TYR A 487 3.04 1.84 -10.17
C TYR A 487 2.96 1.01 -11.46
N GLU A 488 1.93 0.18 -11.63
CA GLU A 488 1.75 -0.60 -12.86
C GLU A 488 1.58 0.31 -14.09
N PHE A 489 0.75 1.36 -14.01
CA PHE A 489 0.64 2.35 -15.11
C PHE A 489 1.98 2.98 -15.47
N SER A 490 2.83 3.26 -14.47
CA SER A 490 4.17 3.80 -14.66
C SER A 490 5.12 2.80 -15.33
N GLN A 491 5.08 1.53 -14.94
CA GLN A 491 5.93 0.49 -15.52
C GLN A 491 5.61 0.26 -16.99
N TYR A 492 4.32 0.15 -17.35
CA TYR A 492 3.90 0.03 -18.75
C TYR A 492 4.25 1.28 -19.58
N ALA A 493 4.03 2.48 -19.03
CA ALA A 493 4.44 3.72 -19.70
C ALA A 493 5.96 3.79 -19.91
N SER A 494 6.76 3.34 -18.93
CA SER A 494 8.23 3.33 -18.99
C SER A 494 8.76 2.33 -20.02
N ARG A 495 8.08 1.20 -20.21
CA ARG A 495 8.39 0.20 -21.25
C ARG A 495 8.03 0.67 -22.67
N GLY A 496 7.33 1.80 -22.81
CA GLY A 496 6.91 2.39 -24.08
C GLY A 496 5.62 1.82 -24.66
N ASN A 497 5.20 0.64 -24.21
CA ASN A 497 3.90 0.04 -24.53
C ASN A 497 2.95 0.31 -23.36
N GLY A 498 2.08 1.32 -23.50
CA GLY A 498 1.07 1.62 -22.49
C GLY A 498 0.07 0.47 -22.30
N MET A 499 -0.51 0.41 -21.09
CA MET A 499 -1.37 -0.67 -20.65
C MET A 499 -2.72 -0.67 -21.39
N LYS A 500 -3.13 -1.85 -21.88
CA LYS A 500 -4.42 -2.11 -22.51
C LYS A 500 -5.25 -3.10 -21.68
N TRP A 501 -6.52 -3.26 -22.05
CA TRP A 501 -7.46 -4.13 -21.34
C TRP A 501 -7.05 -5.61 -21.32
N GLN A 502 -6.26 -6.04 -22.30
CA GLN A 502 -5.74 -7.41 -22.39
C GLN A 502 -4.62 -7.66 -21.38
N ASP A 503 -3.88 -6.62 -20.98
CA ASP A 503 -2.72 -6.72 -20.08
C ASP A 503 -3.14 -6.70 -18.58
N LEU A 504 -4.43 -6.59 -18.28
CA LEU A 504 -4.95 -6.45 -16.91
C LEU A 504 -4.75 -7.71 -16.06
N SER A 505 -4.85 -8.90 -16.66
CA SER A 505 -4.61 -10.17 -15.97
C SER A 505 -3.14 -10.34 -15.64
N ASP A 506 -2.26 -10.00 -16.58
CA ASP A 506 -0.84 -10.32 -16.51
C ASP A 506 -0.05 -9.31 -15.64
N SER A 507 -0.61 -8.11 -15.44
CA SER A 507 -0.03 -7.06 -14.59
C SER A 507 -0.42 -7.15 -13.11
N GLY A 508 -1.44 -7.93 -12.76
CA GLY A 508 -2.07 -7.88 -11.43
C GLY A 508 -3.00 -6.67 -11.22
N MET A 509 -3.16 -5.78 -12.21
CA MET A 509 -4.07 -4.63 -12.12
C MET A 509 -5.53 -5.07 -11.93
N GLY A 510 -5.92 -6.21 -12.52
CA GLY A 510 -7.26 -6.78 -12.33
C GLY A 510 -7.58 -7.13 -10.87
N GLU A 511 -6.60 -7.67 -10.13
CA GLU A 511 -6.75 -8.03 -8.72
C GLU A 511 -6.93 -6.78 -7.86
N VAL A 512 -6.10 -5.75 -8.10
CA VAL A 512 -6.18 -4.45 -7.42
C VAL A 512 -7.57 -3.82 -7.61
N LEU A 513 -8.10 -3.82 -8.84
CA LEU A 513 -9.44 -3.30 -9.12
C LEU A 513 -10.55 -4.08 -8.39
N CYS A 514 -10.39 -5.40 -8.28
CA CYS A 514 -11.33 -6.26 -7.55
C CYS A 514 -11.31 -5.94 -6.05
N ILE A 515 -10.12 -5.88 -5.44
CA ILE A 515 -9.92 -5.54 -4.03
C ILE A 515 -10.53 -4.17 -3.73
N MET A 516 -10.17 -3.14 -4.50
CA MET A 516 -10.70 -1.78 -4.32
C MET A 516 -12.23 -1.72 -4.44
N SER A 517 -12.82 -2.52 -5.34
CA SER A 517 -14.28 -2.59 -5.48
C SER A 517 -14.93 -3.22 -4.26
N ILE A 518 -14.38 -4.31 -3.73
CA ILE A 518 -14.88 -4.98 -2.51
C ILE A 518 -14.77 -4.05 -1.31
N GLU A 519 -13.60 -3.41 -1.14
CA GLU A 519 -13.36 -2.45 -0.06
C GLU A 519 -14.34 -1.28 -0.12
N TRP A 520 -14.63 -0.77 -1.32
CA TRP A 520 -15.55 0.35 -1.49
C TRP A 520 -16.94 0.02 -0.94
N PHE A 521 -17.54 -1.11 -1.36
CA PHE A 521 -18.85 -1.51 -0.88
C PHE A 521 -18.84 -1.81 0.62
N LEU A 522 -17.81 -2.51 1.11
CA LEU A 522 -17.67 -2.85 2.52
C LEU A 522 -17.54 -1.59 3.39
N ALA A 523 -16.67 -0.66 3.02
CA ALA A 523 -16.45 0.59 3.74
C ALA A 523 -17.74 1.44 3.78
N LEU A 524 -18.51 1.48 2.68
CA LEU A 524 -19.77 2.21 2.62
C LEU A 524 -20.84 1.61 3.54
N ILE A 525 -20.97 0.27 3.57
CA ILE A 525 -21.89 -0.44 4.47
C ILE A 525 -21.51 -0.19 5.94
N ILE A 526 -20.23 -0.31 6.28
CA ILE A 526 -19.73 -0.09 7.65
C ILE A 526 -19.93 1.38 8.05
N ALA A 527 -19.63 2.33 7.16
CA ALA A 527 -19.81 3.75 7.44
C ALA A 527 -21.27 4.09 7.72
N PHE A 528 -22.21 3.57 6.92
CA PHE A 528 -23.64 3.75 7.12
C PHE A 528 -24.12 3.12 8.44
N TYR A 529 -23.64 1.91 8.76
CA TYR A 529 -23.97 1.23 10.02
C TYR A 529 -23.49 2.01 11.24
N ILE A 530 -22.22 2.44 11.26
CA ILE A 530 -21.63 3.19 12.37
C ILE A 530 -22.38 4.52 12.57
N ASP A 531 -22.70 5.23 11.48
CA ASP A 531 -23.44 6.50 11.55
C ASP A 531 -24.85 6.33 12.15
N GLN A 532 -25.58 5.27 11.78
CA GLN A 532 -26.87 4.95 12.39
C GLN A 532 -26.77 4.65 13.89
N VAL A 533 -25.72 3.92 14.31
CA VAL A 533 -25.51 3.56 15.71
C VAL A 533 -25.20 4.80 16.56
N PHE A 534 -24.33 5.69 16.05
CA PHE A 534 -24.05 6.97 16.70
C PHE A 534 -25.29 7.88 16.75
N SER A 535 -26.10 7.94 15.68
CA SER A 535 -27.35 8.72 15.66
C SER A 535 -28.41 8.18 16.65
N SER A 536 -28.43 6.87 16.87
CA SER A 536 -29.38 6.19 17.77
C SER A 536 -28.97 6.22 19.25
N GLY A 537 -27.77 6.72 19.58
CA GLY A 537 -27.26 6.78 20.95
C GLY A 537 -26.99 5.41 21.59
N LYS A 538 -26.86 4.34 20.79
CA LYS A 538 -26.45 3.00 21.26
C LYS A 538 -24.93 2.86 21.12
N HIS A 539 -24.27 2.18 22.05
CA HIS A 539 -22.82 2.00 22.00
C HIS A 539 -22.41 1.13 20.79
N PRO A 540 -21.35 1.48 20.02
CA PRO A 540 -20.91 0.76 18.83
C PRO A 540 -20.71 -0.75 19.02
N PHE A 541 -20.30 -1.15 20.22
CA PHE A 541 -19.98 -2.54 20.57
C PHE A 541 -21.14 -3.32 21.21
N PHE A 542 -22.41 -2.92 21.00
CA PHE A 542 -23.56 -3.67 21.53
C PHE A 542 -23.55 -5.16 21.11
N PHE A 543 -23.03 -5.46 19.92
CA PHE A 543 -22.94 -6.83 19.39
C PHE A 543 -21.86 -7.69 20.07
N LEU A 544 -20.76 -7.11 20.56
CA LEU A 544 -19.74 -7.85 21.32
C LEU A 544 -20.24 -8.27 22.72
N ASN A 545 -21.27 -7.60 23.25
CA ASN A 545 -21.92 -8.01 24.49
C ASN A 545 -22.89 -9.20 24.30
N LEU A 546 -23.21 -9.63 23.07
CA LEU A 546 -23.92 -10.89 22.84
C LEU A 546 -23.02 -12.12 23.04
N PHE A 547 -21.70 -11.97 22.97
CA PHE A 547 -20.73 -13.05 23.17
C PHE A 547 -20.18 -13.15 24.60
N LYS A 548 -20.61 -12.27 25.52
CA LYS A 548 -20.41 -12.48 26.95
C LYS A 548 -21.50 -13.41 27.47
N LYS A 549 -21.17 -14.71 27.47
CA LYS A 549 -21.91 -15.77 28.15
C LYS A 549 -22.27 -15.28 29.57
N SER A 550 -23.57 -15.32 29.85
CA SER A 550 -24.18 -15.07 31.15
C SER A 550 -23.41 -15.79 32.26
N SER A 551 -22.73 -15.04 33.11
CA SER A 551 -22.42 -15.48 34.47
C SER A 551 -23.44 -14.81 35.39
N SER A 552 -24.62 -15.42 35.46
CA SER A 552 -25.63 -15.14 36.47
C SER A 552 -25.07 -15.50 37.86
N ILE A 553 -24.51 -14.51 38.54
CA ILE A 553 -24.38 -14.55 40.00
C ILE A 553 -25.65 -13.87 40.55
N PRO A 554 -26.52 -14.60 41.27
CA PRO A 554 -27.71 -14.01 41.86
C PRO A 554 -27.31 -13.13 43.04
N SER A 555 -27.16 -11.84 42.81
CA SER A 555 -27.14 -10.86 43.90
C SER A 555 -28.55 -10.76 44.48
N LYS A 556 -28.73 -11.35 45.66
CA LYS A 556 -29.92 -11.21 46.52
C LYS A 556 -30.38 -9.75 46.55
N PRO A 557 -31.71 -9.47 46.54
CA PRO A 557 -32.22 -8.14 46.79
C PRO A 557 -31.99 -7.83 48.26
N THR A 558 -30.89 -7.14 48.59
CA THR A 558 -30.74 -6.52 49.89
C THR A 558 -31.67 -5.31 49.91
N MET A 559 -32.89 -5.55 50.37
CA MET A 559 -33.85 -4.53 50.75
C MET A 559 -33.29 -3.83 51.99
N GLN A 560 -32.36 -2.88 51.80
CA GLN A 560 -32.04 -1.91 52.83
C GLN A 560 -33.21 -0.93 52.92
N ARG A 561 -34.18 -1.36 53.73
CA ARG A 561 -35.20 -0.54 54.36
C ARG A 561 -34.45 0.45 55.26
N VAL A 562 -33.98 1.56 54.68
CA VAL A 562 -33.73 2.76 55.47
C VAL A 562 -35.10 3.37 55.74
N ASP A 563 -35.76 2.82 56.75
CA ASP A 563 -36.76 3.54 57.52
C ASP A 563 -36.05 4.73 58.16
N SER A 564 -35.97 5.82 57.42
CA SER A 564 -36.00 7.15 58.01
C SER A 564 -37.37 7.70 57.70
N LYS A 565 -38.34 7.32 58.55
CA LYS A 565 -39.51 8.13 58.85
C LYS A 565 -39.01 9.52 59.29
N LYS A 566 -38.75 10.37 58.30
CA LYS A 566 -39.05 11.79 58.40
C LYS A 566 -40.14 12.02 57.36
N VAL A 567 -41.36 11.75 57.79
CA VAL A 567 -42.55 12.36 57.24
C VAL A 567 -42.40 13.86 57.53
N SER A 568 -41.61 14.54 56.71
CA SER A 568 -41.84 15.94 56.43
C SER A 568 -42.92 15.94 55.37
N ILE A 569 -44.15 16.18 55.81
CA ILE A 569 -45.23 16.63 54.94
C ILE A 569 -44.70 17.92 54.33
N ASP A 570 -44.17 17.84 53.11
CA ASP A 570 -43.81 19.00 52.32
C ASP A 570 -45.13 19.62 51.84
N MET A 571 -45.75 20.43 52.71
CA MET A 571 -46.95 21.24 52.48
C MET A 571 -46.76 22.32 51.39
N GLY A 572 -45.80 22.12 50.47
CA GLY A 572 -45.30 23.16 49.56
C GLY A 572 -45.51 22.90 48.08
N LYS A 573 -46.11 21.78 47.63
CA LYS A 573 -46.26 21.47 46.19
C LYS A 573 -47.59 20.81 45.78
N ILE A 574 -48.69 21.42 46.21
CA ILE A 574 -50.05 20.99 45.80
C ILE A 574 -50.18 21.09 44.27
N ASP A 575 -49.62 22.14 43.68
CA ASP A 575 -49.55 22.40 42.24
C ASP A 575 -48.86 21.28 41.45
N VAL A 576 -47.71 20.78 41.90
CA VAL A 576 -46.99 19.69 41.23
C VAL A 576 -47.74 18.36 41.32
N SER A 577 -48.47 18.16 42.42
CA SER A 577 -49.29 16.96 42.64
C SER A 577 -50.51 16.96 41.73
N GLN A 578 -51.19 18.11 41.62
CA GLN A 578 -52.31 18.34 40.69
C GLN A 578 -51.87 18.18 39.24
N GLU A 579 -50.74 18.77 38.84
CA GLU A 579 -50.23 18.66 37.47
C GLU A 579 -49.83 17.22 37.12
N ARG A 580 -49.30 16.46 38.08
CA ARG A 580 -49.03 15.02 37.91
C ARG A 580 -50.33 14.25 37.64
N GLU A 581 -51.38 14.46 38.44
CA GLU A 581 -52.67 13.77 38.26
C GLU A 581 -53.30 14.14 36.91
N LYS A 582 -53.26 15.42 36.54
CA LYS A 582 -53.72 15.93 35.25
C LYS A 582 -53.00 15.27 34.08
N VAL A 583 -51.66 15.25 34.09
CA VAL A 583 -50.86 14.60 33.04
C VAL A 583 -51.17 13.10 32.92
N GLN A 584 -51.38 12.42 34.05
CA GLN A 584 -51.71 10.99 34.06
C GLN A 584 -53.10 10.71 33.47
N GLN A 585 -54.09 11.57 33.74
CA GLN A 585 -55.43 11.48 33.13
C GLN A 585 -55.36 11.72 31.62
N LEU A 586 -54.70 12.80 31.19
CA LEU A 586 -54.54 13.17 29.78
C LEU A 586 -53.79 12.11 28.96
N ARG A 587 -52.85 11.40 29.58
CA ARG A 587 -52.15 10.28 28.93
C ARG A 587 -53.08 9.12 28.58
N ASN A 588 -54.13 8.90 29.38
CA ASN A 588 -55.08 7.80 29.19
C ASN A 588 -56.22 8.16 28.22
N GLU A 589 -56.61 9.44 28.17
CA GLU A 589 -57.72 9.94 27.33
C GLU A 589 -57.30 10.27 25.89
N GLY A 590 -55.99 10.33 25.62
CA GLY A 590 -55.42 10.62 24.31
C GLY A 590 -55.12 12.11 24.12
N SER A 591 -54.00 12.42 23.45
CA SER A 591 -53.39 13.75 23.39
C SER A 591 -54.11 14.79 22.51
N ALA A 592 -55.42 14.65 22.27
CA ALA A 592 -56.17 15.54 21.39
C ALA A 592 -56.31 16.94 22.03
N GLY A 593 -55.66 17.95 21.43
CA GLY A 593 -55.69 19.34 21.89
C GLY A 593 -54.45 19.81 22.67
N HIS A 594 -53.52 18.91 23.01
CA HIS A 594 -52.31 19.23 23.77
C HIS A 594 -51.08 19.30 22.86
N ALA A 595 -50.29 20.37 22.98
CA ALA A 595 -49.08 20.57 22.19
C ALA A 595 -47.90 19.79 22.76
N ILE A 596 -47.72 19.81 24.08
CA ILE A 596 -46.63 19.10 24.79
C ILE A 596 -47.19 18.42 26.04
N LEU A 597 -46.92 17.12 26.21
CA LEU A 597 -47.25 16.38 27.42
C LEU A 597 -45.99 15.65 27.93
N CYS A 598 -45.46 16.02 29.09
CA CYS A 598 -44.30 15.38 29.70
C CYS A 598 -44.73 14.48 30.85
N ASP A 599 -44.39 13.19 30.79
CA ASP A 599 -44.66 12.24 31.86
C ASP A 599 -43.36 11.77 32.51
N ASN A 600 -43.15 12.22 33.74
CA ASN A 600 -42.06 11.81 34.62
C ASN A 600 -40.68 11.97 33.97
N LEU A 601 -40.48 13.03 33.20
CA LEU A 601 -39.27 13.22 32.41
C LEU A 601 -38.05 13.44 33.31
N LYS A 602 -37.00 12.63 33.13
CA LYS A 602 -35.80 12.64 33.97
C LYS A 602 -34.52 12.74 33.14
N LYS A 603 -33.54 13.48 33.66
CA LYS A 603 -32.19 13.53 33.10
C LYS A 603 -31.13 13.41 34.20
N VAL A 604 -30.29 12.38 34.07
CA VAL A 604 -29.12 12.15 34.91
C VAL A 604 -27.89 12.18 34.01
N TYR A 605 -26.93 13.06 34.34
CA TYR A 605 -25.61 13.06 33.70
C TYR A 605 -24.68 12.13 34.49
N PRO A 606 -23.92 11.26 33.81
CA PRO A 606 -22.96 10.39 34.47
C PRO A 606 -21.87 11.22 35.17
N GLY A 607 -21.35 10.69 36.27
CA GLY A 607 -20.22 11.29 36.98
C GLY A 607 -18.97 11.38 36.09
N ARG A 608 -18.23 12.47 36.19
CA ARG A 608 -16.90 12.65 35.58
C ARG A 608 -15.92 13.12 36.66
N ASP A 609 -14.67 12.68 36.53
CA ASP A 609 -13.56 13.14 37.36
C ASP A 609 -13.79 12.93 38.87
N GLY A 610 -14.29 11.73 39.24
CA GLY A 610 -14.57 11.37 40.64
C GLY A 610 -15.86 11.96 41.22
N ASN A 611 -16.59 12.79 40.49
CA ASN A 611 -17.85 13.39 40.96
C ASN A 611 -19.03 12.41 40.86
N PRO A 612 -20.00 12.47 41.80
CA PRO A 612 -21.21 11.67 41.72
C PRO A 612 -22.10 12.09 40.53
N PRO A 613 -22.97 11.19 40.03
CA PRO A 613 -23.89 11.50 38.94
C PRO A 613 -24.81 12.68 39.31
N LYS A 614 -24.97 13.62 38.37
CA LYS A 614 -25.76 14.86 38.59
C LYS A 614 -27.14 14.74 37.96
N MET A 615 -28.18 14.78 38.79
CA MET A 615 -29.56 14.85 38.32
C MET A 615 -29.91 16.27 37.89
N ALA A 616 -30.09 16.47 36.59
CA ALA A 616 -30.45 17.77 36.00
C ALA A 616 -31.97 18.00 35.93
N VAL A 617 -32.75 16.94 35.69
CA VAL A 617 -34.23 17.00 35.70
C VAL A 617 -34.75 15.83 36.54
N ARG A 618 -35.55 16.13 37.57
CA ARG A 618 -36.00 15.18 38.60
C ARG A 618 -37.49 14.85 38.48
N GLY A 619 -37.92 14.30 37.35
CA GLY A 619 -39.30 13.82 37.16
C GLY A 619 -40.27 14.97 36.91
N LEU A 620 -40.16 15.59 35.74
CA LEU A 620 -41.03 16.70 35.33
C LEU A 620 -42.35 16.15 34.76
N TYR A 621 -43.46 16.66 35.29
CA TYR A 621 -44.81 16.52 34.75
C TYR A 621 -45.23 17.90 34.26
N LEU A 622 -45.62 18.00 32.98
CA LEU A 622 -45.98 19.27 32.36
C LEU A 622 -46.98 19.01 31.24
N ASP A 623 -48.09 19.74 31.27
CA ASP A 623 -49.03 19.85 30.15
C ASP A 623 -48.98 21.26 29.56
N VAL A 624 -48.82 21.36 28.23
CA VAL A 624 -48.94 22.61 27.47
C VAL A 624 -50.03 22.45 26.41
N PRO A 625 -51.22 23.04 26.63
CA PRO A 625 -52.30 23.15 25.65
C PRO A 625 -51.89 23.77 24.31
N SER A 626 -52.59 23.41 23.25
CA SER A 626 -52.39 24.02 21.93
C SER A 626 -52.81 25.49 21.92
N GLY A 627 -51.94 26.37 21.43
CA GLY A 627 -52.17 27.82 21.39
C GLY A 627 -51.68 28.59 22.61
N GLU A 628 -51.16 27.90 23.64
CA GLU A 628 -50.58 28.55 24.81
C GLU A 628 -49.13 29.01 24.58
N CYS A 629 -48.78 30.20 25.12
CA CYS A 629 -47.41 30.68 25.15
C CYS A 629 -46.76 30.35 26.50
N PHE A 630 -46.02 29.24 26.55
CA PHE A 630 -45.36 28.77 27.77
C PHE A 630 -43.94 29.32 27.94
N GLY A 631 -43.63 29.89 29.11
CA GLY A 631 -42.31 30.39 29.47
C GLY A 631 -41.73 29.68 30.70
N MET A 632 -40.50 29.16 30.60
CA MET A 632 -39.85 28.46 31.72
C MET A 632 -38.77 29.32 32.39
N LEU A 633 -39.02 29.72 33.63
CA LEU A 633 -38.13 30.56 34.44
C LEU A 633 -37.51 29.77 35.59
N GLY A 634 -36.29 30.13 35.98
CA GLY A 634 -35.60 29.50 37.11
C GLY A 634 -34.13 29.89 37.20
N PRO A 635 -33.44 29.60 38.31
CA PRO A 635 -32.03 29.94 38.50
C PRO A 635 -31.11 29.18 37.53
N ASN A 636 -29.87 29.66 37.41
CA ASN A 636 -28.84 28.97 36.62
C ASN A 636 -28.57 27.58 37.20
N GLY A 637 -28.52 26.57 36.32
CA GLY A 637 -28.37 25.17 36.74
C GLY A 637 -29.66 24.44 37.14
N ALA A 638 -30.84 25.07 37.06
CA ALA A 638 -32.13 24.44 37.37
C ALA A 638 -32.59 23.33 36.38
N GLY A 639 -31.80 23.04 35.34
CA GLY A 639 -32.14 22.02 34.34
C GLY A 639 -32.88 22.53 33.10
N LYS A 640 -33.10 23.85 32.98
CA LYS A 640 -33.86 24.47 31.86
C LYS A 640 -33.37 24.06 30.48
N THR A 641 -32.08 24.27 30.20
CA THR A 641 -31.44 23.89 28.94
C THR A 641 -31.46 22.37 28.73
N SER A 642 -31.39 21.58 29.81
CA SER A 642 -31.47 20.11 29.71
C SER A 642 -32.87 19.64 29.33
N PHE A 643 -33.92 20.30 29.84
CA PHE A 643 -35.30 20.04 29.42
C PHE A 643 -35.51 20.38 27.94
N ILE A 644 -35.15 21.58 27.49
CA ILE A 644 -35.27 21.99 26.09
C ILE A 644 -34.45 21.05 25.18
N SER A 645 -33.24 20.68 25.59
CA SER A 645 -32.40 19.73 24.83
C SER A 645 -33.02 18.33 24.73
N MET A 646 -33.81 17.90 25.72
CA MET A 646 -34.57 16.65 25.62
C MET A 646 -35.76 16.78 24.68
N MET A 647 -36.55 17.84 24.80
CA MET A 647 -37.71 18.09 23.94
C MET A 647 -37.31 18.26 22.47
N THR A 648 -36.14 18.84 22.22
CA THR A 648 -35.58 19.05 20.88
C THR A 648 -34.72 17.88 20.39
N GLY A 649 -34.52 16.83 21.20
CA GLY A 649 -33.84 15.59 20.76
C GLY A 649 -32.32 15.66 20.71
N LEU A 650 -31.70 16.76 21.16
CA LEU A 650 -30.26 16.86 21.36
C LEU A 650 -29.76 15.92 22.47
N LEU A 651 -30.62 15.65 23.46
CA LEU A 651 -30.32 14.76 24.57
C LEU A 651 -31.44 13.74 24.74
N LYS A 652 -31.10 12.46 24.77
CA LYS A 652 -32.08 11.43 25.15
C LYS A 652 -32.43 11.56 26.64
N PRO A 653 -33.72 11.46 27.02
CA PRO A 653 -34.13 11.33 28.42
C PRO A 653 -33.50 10.10 29.08
N SER A 654 -33.18 10.20 30.37
CA SER A 654 -32.68 9.05 31.15
C SER A 654 -33.83 8.12 31.56
N SER A 655 -35.02 8.68 31.78
CA SER A 655 -36.26 7.97 32.10
C SER A 655 -37.45 8.91 31.87
N GLY A 656 -38.66 8.37 31.79
CA GLY A 656 -39.87 9.11 31.40
C GLY A 656 -40.00 9.27 29.88
N THR A 657 -41.11 9.89 29.46
CA THR A 657 -41.40 10.19 28.05
C THR A 657 -42.02 11.58 27.91
N ALA A 658 -42.01 12.13 26.70
CA ALA A 658 -42.79 13.30 26.35
C ALA A 658 -43.47 13.09 25.00
N LEU A 659 -44.71 13.58 24.88
CA LEU A 659 -45.49 13.58 23.65
C LEU A 659 -45.55 15.00 23.11
N VAL A 660 -45.29 15.16 21.81
CA VAL A 660 -45.49 16.42 21.09
C VAL A 660 -46.56 16.18 20.05
N GLN A 661 -47.72 16.84 20.17
CA GLN A 661 -48.91 16.57 19.34
C GLN A 661 -49.25 15.05 19.26
N GLY A 662 -49.15 14.35 20.39
CA GLY A 662 -49.37 12.91 20.47
C GLY A 662 -48.23 12.01 19.97
N LEU A 663 -47.11 12.57 19.48
CA LEU A 663 -45.95 11.81 19.01
C LEU A 663 -44.87 11.71 20.11
N ASP A 664 -44.38 10.51 20.38
CA ASP A 664 -43.37 10.26 21.43
C ASP A 664 -41.96 10.72 20.98
N ILE A 665 -41.33 11.62 21.74
CA ILE A 665 -39.99 12.14 21.42
C ILE A 665 -38.88 11.06 21.42
N CYS A 666 -39.10 9.92 22.06
CA CYS A 666 -38.17 8.79 22.11
C CYS A 666 -38.33 7.84 20.92
N LYS A 667 -39.48 7.83 20.24
CA LYS A 667 -39.80 6.89 19.15
C LYS A 667 -40.03 7.57 17.80
N ASP A 668 -40.75 8.68 17.79
CA ASP A 668 -41.27 9.35 16.59
C ASP A 668 -40.57 10.69 16.29
N MET A 669 -39.33 10.87 16.77
CA MET A 669 -38.65 12.17 16.73
C MET A 669 -38.52 12.78 15.33
N ASN A 670 -38.32 11.95 14.30
CA ASN A 670 -38.26 12.43 12.91
C ASN A 670 -39.59 13.06 12.45
N LYS A 671 -40.74 12.55 12.94
CA LYS A 671 -42.06 13.13 12.68
C LYS A 671 -42.26 14.40 13.50
N VAL A 672 -41.84 14.41 14.77
CA VAL A 672 -41.88 15.59 15.65
C VAL A 672 -41.13 16.78 15.01
N TYR A 673 -39.97 16.56 14.37
CA TYR A 673 -39.24 17.62 13.68
C TYR A 673 -39.98 18.24 12.48
N THR A 674 -40.98 17.58 11.91
CA THR A 674 -41.76 18.16 10.82
C THR A 674 -42.69 19.26 11.33
N SER A 675 -43.31 19.05 12.49
CA SER A 675 -44.24 20.00 13.11
C SER A 675 -43.61 20.95 14.14
N MET A 676 -42.37 20.71 14.57
CA MET A 676 -41.64 21.56 15.52
C MET A 676 -40.71 22.57 14.81
N GLY A 677 -40.61 23.78 15.35
CA GLY A 677 -39.55 24.76 15.04
C GLY A 677 -38.67 24.97 16.26
N VAL A 678 -37.35 25.01 16.08
CA VAL A 678 -36.39 25.14 17.18
C VAL A 678 -35.42 26.27 16.88
N CYS A 679 -35.30 27.22 17.82
CA CYS A 679 -34.22 28.20 17.82
C CYS A 679 -33.18 27.77 18.89
N PRO A 680 -31.98 27.34 18.48
CA PRO A 680 -30.93 26.92 19.41
C PRO A 680 -30.39 28.09 20.24
N GLN A 681 -29.74 27.79 21.36
CA GLN A 681 -29.14 28.80 22.25
C GLN A 681 -27.97 29.56 21.61
N HIS A 682 -27.26 28.92 20.69
CA HIS A 682 -26.20 29.53 19.90
C HIS A 682 -26.67 29.62 18.46
N ASP A 683 -26.30 30.71 17.78
CA ASP A 683 -26.61 30.88 16.37
C ASP A 683 -25.83 29.85 15.55
N LEU A 684 -26.55 28.88 15.01
CA LEU A 684 -25.98 27.83 14.20
C LEU A 684 -26.24 28.15 12.73
N LEU A 685 -25.47 29.10 12.23
CA LEU A 685 -25.55 29.63 10.87
C LEU A 685 -24.41 29.07 10.02
N TRP A 686 -24.66 28.86 8.74
CA TRP A 686 -23.57 28.71 7.78
C TRP A 686 -22.98 30.09 7.51
N GLU A 687 -21.77 30.34 7.98
CA GLU A 687 -21.06 31.62 7.76
C GLU A 687 -20.99 32.03 6.27
N THR A 688 -21.09 31.06 5.37
CA THR A 688 -20.99 31.25 3.92
C THR A 688 -22.32 31.63 3.24
N LEU A 689 -23.47 31.42 3.90
CA LEU A 689 -24.79 31.72 3.36
C LEU A 689 -25.31 33.06 3.91
N THR A 690 -25.94 33.87 3.05
CA THR A 690 -26.64 35.09 3.47
C THR A 690 -27.91 34.75 4.25
N GLY A 691 -28.46 35.69 5.03
CA GLY A 691 -29.74 35.50 5.71
C GLY A 691 -30.87 35.10 4.75
N ARG A 692 -30.90 35.70 3.54
CA ARG A 692 -31.84 35.33 2.48
C ARG A 692 -31.70 33.87 2.03
N GLU A 693 -30.47 33.40 1.84
CA GLU A 693 -30.20 32.02 1.41
C GLU A 693 -30.58 31.01 2.50
N HIS A 694 -30.36 31.35 3.78
CA HIS A 694 -30.83 30.54 4.91
C HIS A 694 -32.36 30.40 4.92
N LEU A 695 -33.08 31.52 4.80
CA LEU A 695 -34.55 31.50 4.76
C LEU A 695 -35.09 30.67 3.59
N LEU A 696 -34.51 30.83 2.40
CA LEU A 696 -34.88 30.04 1.22
C LEU A 696 -34.53 28.55 1.37
N PHE A 697 -33.45 28.23 2.06
CA PHE A 697 -33.06 26.84 2.32
C PHE A 697 -34.01 26.17 3.31
N TYR A 698 -34.21 26.76 4.49
CA TYR A 698 -35.08 26.19 5.51
C TYR A 698 -36.56 26.21 5.12
N GLY A 699 -37.02 27.24 4.41
CA GLY A 699 -38.37 27.28 3.87
C GLY A 699 -38.67 26.12 2.91
N ARG A 700 -37.70 25.75 2.06
CA ARG A 700 -37.83 24.58 1.17
C ARG A 700 -37.81 23.25 1.94
N LEU A 701 -37.00 23.14 3.00
CA LEU A 701 -37.00 21.94 3.87
C LEU A 701 -38.35 21.75 4.56
N LYS A 702 -39.02 22.84 4.93
CA LYS A 702 -40.38 22.86 5.49
C LYS A 702 -41.49 22.86 4.43
N ASN A 703 -41.19 22.43 3.19
CA ASN A 703 -42.17 22.26 2.11
C ASN A 703 -42.89 23.57 1.65
N ILE A 704 -42.31 24.75 1.91
CA ILE A 704 -42.86 26.04 1.46
C ILE A 704 -42.46 26.29 0.00
N LYS A 705 -43.44 26.55 -0.88
CA LYS A 705 -43.25 26.62 -2.35
C LYS A 705 -43.62 27.98 -2.93
N GLY A 706 -43.09 28.27 -4.12
CA GLY A 706 -43.58 29.32 -5.02
C GLY A 706 -43.64 30.73 -4.44
N SER A 707 -44.77 31.41 -4.64
CA SER A 707 -45.03 32.76 -4.14
C SER A 707 -45.02 32.85 -2.62
N ALA A 708 -45.46 31.81 -1.90
CA ALA A 708 -45.44 31.77 -0.44
C ALA A 708 -44.01 31.80 0.14
N LEU A 709 -43.07 31.09 -0.49
CA LEU A 709 -41.65 31.15 -0.10
C LEU A 709 -41.05 32.55 -0.34
N THR A 710 -41.52 33.22 -1.40
CA THR A 710 -41.08 34.57 -1.74
C THR A 710 -41.74 35.62 -0.85
N GLN A 711 -42.98 35.40 -0.39
CA GLN A 711 -43.66 36.25 0.58
C GLN A 711 -43.05 36.15 1.97
N VAL A 712 -42.67 34.96 2.44
CA VAL A 712 -41.93 34.79 3.70
C VAL A 712 -40.63 35.61 3.68
N TYR A 713 -39.97 35.68 2.52
CA TYR A 713 -38.82 36.54 2.28
C TYR A 713 -39.17 38.04 2.39
N ILE A 714 -40.27 38.49 1.77
CA ILE A 714 -40.67 39.91 1.77
C ILE A 714 -41.14 40.36 3.17
N SER A 715 -41.87 39.52 3.90
CA SER A 715 -42.36 39.82 5.25
C SER A 715 -41.27 39.82 6.32
N ALA A 716 -40.16 39.10 6.10
CA ALA A 716 -39.03 39.06 7.02
C ALA A 716 -37.95 40.12 6.72
N ALA A 717 -38.06 40.86 5.62
CA ALA A 717 -37.09 41.87 5.20
C ALA A 717 -37.08 43.20 5.99
N PRO A 718 -38.14 43.64 6.70
CA PRO A 718 -38.12 44.91 7.42
C PRO A 718 -37.76 44.83 8.92
N CYS A 719 -37.20 43.71 9.41
CA CYS A 719 -36.74 43.60 10.82
C CYS A 719 -35.22 43.63 10.96
#